data_AF-A0A926TDQ1-F1
#
_entry.id   AF-A0A926TDQ1-F1
#
_cell.length_a   1.000
_cell.length_b   1.000
_cell.length_c   1.000
_cell.angle_alpha   90.00
_cell.angle_beta   90.00
_cell.angle_gamma   90.00
#
_symmetry.space_group_name_H-M   'P 1'
#
loop_
_entity.id
_entity.type
_entity.pdbx_description
1 polymer ?
#
loop_
_entity_poly.entity_id
_entity_poly.type
_entity_poly.pdbx_seq_one_letter_code
_entity_poly.pdbx_strand_id
1 'polypeptide(L)'
;MGRNWAIAIGINQYRNLQPLQFAVRDAQFVRDYFLNEVNFQSVYYFSDDSPPIPQDYGPSLDSTPSFTTLKRFLRTRFEQPFLQTGDNLWFFFAGHGIRHDDRDYLMPIDGDPGDVEGTAIPISYLTERLRRSGADNVVLLLDACRNQGRRAGVGVGEEVPPGVVTLFSCSPQESSYEIEALQQGAFTYTLLQGLRLQGEGNCATVERLDNFLRVRVPEVNRRHGKPRQNPYATVEPAAKYHLILLPRQATLRDAETLKMEAFKAETDRVFDLAEQLWIRVLAVSPADSDAIKAIRRLPQMPAAPSPTSRTRPSGERTVAPRQEIPILGLSRRQLLLTGLGGTGVGAALLARSLLQPSSPNAPSLKPFEFEVITVNAQGKQAQPQRKKAQFFTEDLGQGVKLEMVAIPGGTFQMGSPATEKQRSTNEGPQRSVTVKSFFMAKYEVTQTQWKTVAALPKIERDLNAFPSNFGGGNRPVEWVSWHDAVEFCTRLSKKMGREYRLPSEAEWEYACRAGTTTPFHFGETITTDLANYQGTDLEYQGRTYLGSYGSGPKGQYRGQTIEVGSFPVNAFGLYDMHGNVYEWCLDYWHENYQGAPIDGSAWIERDGARDAARLLRGGSWGNYPWDCRSAARRWYPADYRNYDISFRVVCSAPRTS
;
A
#
# COMPACT_ATOMS: atom_id res chain seq x y z
N MET A 1 -7.68 8.12 -30.84
CA MET A 1 -7.72 8.71 -29.49
C MET A 1 -9.17 9.00 -29.17
N GLY A 2 -9.65 8.59 -28.00
CA GLY A 2 -11.01 8.90 -27.55
C GLY A 2 -11.22 10.40 -27.35
N ARG A 3 -12.48 10.81 -27.40
CA ARG A 3 -12.97 12.16 -27.13
C ARG A 3 -12.87 12.45 -25.63
N ASN A 4 -12.39 13.64 -25.28
CA ASN A 4 -12.36 14.10 -23.90
C ASN A 4 -13.34 15.25 -23.70
N TRP A 5 -14.24 15.09 -22.75
CA TRP A 5 -15.26 16.07 -22.39
C TRP A 5 -15.15 16.37 -20.90
N ALA A 6 -15.48 17.59 -20.49
CA ALA A 6 -15.51 17.94 -19.09
C ALA A 6 -16.74 18.76 -18.69
N ILE A 7 -17.06 18.72 -17.41
CA ILE A 7 -17.92 19.65 -16.71
C ILE A 7 -17.07 20.30 -15.62
N ALA A 8 -17.02 21.62 -15.58
CA ALA A 8 -16.30 22.38 -14.55
C ALA A 8 -17.27 23.36 -13.88
N ILE A 9 -17.45 23.20 -12.58
CA ILE A 9 -18.38 24.00 -11.77
C ILE A 9 -17.59 24.69 -10.67
N GLY A 10 -17.77 26.00 -10.53
CA GLY A 10 -17.17 26.78 -9.45
C GLY A 10 -18.16 27.80 -8.90
N ILE A 11 -18.38 27.82 -7.59
CA ILE A 11 -19.41 28.66 -6.96
C ILE A 11 -18.78 29.48 -5.83
N ASN A 12 -18.79 30.81 -5.94
CA ASN A 12 -18.35 31.69 -4.86
C ASN A 12 -19.56 32.27 -4.12
N GLN A 13 -20.57 32.75 -4.83
CA GLN A 13 -21.66 33.58 -4.28
C GLN A 13 -22.91 32.78 -3.94
N TYR A 14 -22.92 32.12 -2.79
CA TYR A 14 -24.08 31.37 -2.31
C TYR A 14 -25.19 32.26 -1.73
N ARG A 15 -26.45 31.88 -1.94
CA ARG A 15 -27.62 32.59 -1.36
C ARG A 15 -27.84 32.28 0.12
N ASN A 16 -27.67 31.02 0.51
CA ASN A 16 -27.98 30.54 1.88
C ASN A 16 -26.75 29.99 2.62
N LEU A 17 -25.55 30.11 2.04
CA LEU A 17 -24.28 29.64 2.59
C LEU A 17 -23.25 30.77 2.57
N GLN A 18 -22.16 30.61 3.33
CA GLN A 18 -21.07 31.58 3.30
C GLN A 18 -20.39 31.60 1.93
N PRO A 19 -20.02 32.78 1.43
CA PRO A 19 -19.35 32.88 0.15
C PRO A 19 -17.92 32.31 0.21
N LEU A 20 -17.44 31.81 -0.93
CA LEU A 20 -16.06 31.41 -1.17
C LEU A 20 -15.34 32.48 -2.01
N GLN A 21 -14.00 32.40 -2.08
CA GLN A 21 -13.20 33.44 -2.75
C GLN A 21 -12.72 33.03 -4.15
N PHE A 22 -12.33 31.78 -4.34
CA PHE A 22 -11.58 31.31 -5.50
C PHE A 22 -12.18 30.09 -6.20
N ALA A 23 -13.29 29.52 -5.73
CA ALA A 23 -13.94 28.37 -6.38
C ALA A 23 -14.30 28.62 -7.85
N VAL A 24 -14.80 29.83 -8.19
CA VAL A 24 -15.05 30.23 -9.59
C VAL A 24 -13.75 30.20 -10.40
N ARG A 25 -12.66 30.75 -9.84
CA ARG A 25 -11.34 30.83 -10.47
C ARG A 25 -10.69 29.46 -10.62
N ASP A 26 -10.87 28.57 -9.65
CA ASP A 26 -10.43 27.17 -9.72
C ASP A 26 -11.09 26.44 -10.89
N ALA A 27 -12.42 26.59 -11.04
CA ALA A 27 -13.13 26.02 -12.18
C ALA A 27 -12.70 26.64 -13.52
N GLN A 28 -12.35 27.93 -13.56
CA GLN A 28 -11.78 28.57 -14.75
C GLN A 28 -10.43 27.98 -15.12
N PHE A 29 -9.52 27.83 -14.16
CA PHE A 29 -8.20 27.26 -14.43
C PHE A 29 -8.28 25.79 -14.88
N VAL A 30 -9.19 25.00 -14.32
CA VAL A 30 -9.44 23.64 -14.77
C VAL A 30 -10.04 23.61 -16.18
N ARG A 31 -11.01 24.48 -16.48
CA ARG A 31 -11.57 24.63 -17.84
C ARG A 31 -10.49 25.01 -18.84
N ASP A 32 -9.68 26.01 -18.53
CA ASP A 32 -8.65 26.53 -19.42
C ASP A 32 -7.54 25.50 -19.64
N TYR A 33 -7.15 24.75 -18.60
CA TYR A 33 -6.27 23.59 -18.73
C TYR A 33 -6.85 22.56 -19.71
N PHE A 34 -8.12 22.17 -19.53
CA PHE A 34 -8.77 21.19 -20.38
C PHE A 34 -8.87 21.63 -21.84
N LEU A 35 -9.27 22.87 -22.10
CA LEU A 35 -9.41 23.39 -23.47
C LEU A 35 -8.05 23.67 -24.13
N ASN A 36 -7.15 24.34 -23.42
CA ASN A 36 -5.96 24.96 -24.03
C ASN A 36 -4.71 24.07 -23.97
N GLU A 37 -4.56 23.25 -22.92
CA GLU A 37 -3.35 22.45 -22.72
C GLU A 37 -3.53 21.00 -23.17
N VAL A 38 -4.68 20.38 -22.84
CA VAL A 38 -4.94 18.96 -23.17
C VAL A 38 -5.97 18.74 -24.29
N ASN A 39 -6.46 19.82 -24.92
CA ASN A 39 -7.32 19.81 -26.11
C ASN A 39 -8.61 18.99 -25.95
N PHE A 40 -9.34 19.19 -24.85
CA PHE A 40 -10.68 18.63 -24.68
C PHE A 40 -11.62 19.24 -25.73
N GLN A 41 -12.54 18.43 -26.23
CA GLN A 41 -13.44 18.83 -27.31
C GLN A 41 -14.53 19.79 -26.83
N SER A 42 -14.96 19.61 -25.59
CA SER A 42 -15.97 20.45 -24.99
C SER A 42 -15.82 20.46 -23.47
N VAL A 43 -16.01 21.65 -22.88
CA VAL A 43 -16.08 21.83 -21.44
C VAL A 43 -17.34 22.62 -21.11
N TYR A 44 -18.27 21.97 -20.40
CA TYR A 44 -19.44 22.63 -19.84
C TYR A 44 -19.02 23.40 -18.59
N TYR A 45 -19.03 24.73 -18.67
CA TYR A 45 -18.58 25.60 -17.60
C TYR A 45 -19.76 26.28 -16.91
N PHE A 46 -19.89 26.07 -15.60
CA PHE A 46 -20.91 26.70 -14.76
C PHE A 46 -20.22 27.49 -13.64
N SER A 47 -20.55 28.77 -13.52
CA SER A 47 -20.13 29.62 -12.41
C SER A 47 -21.16 30.70 -12.11
N ASP A 48 -20.91 31.46 -11.04
CA ASP A 48 -21.73 32.61 -10.65
C ASP A 48 -21.95 33.62 -11.79
N ASP A 49 -20.99 33.72 -12.70
CA ASP A 49 -20.86 34.73 -13.74
C ASP A 49 -20.57 34.15 -15.13
N SER A 50 -20.71 32.82 -15.30
CA SER A 50 -20.40 32.16 -16.56
C SER A 50 -21.34 32.61 -17.69
N PRO A 51 -20.86 32.73 -18.94
CA PRO A 51 -21.74 32.99 -20.07
C PRO A 51 -22.68 31.80 -20.33
N PRO A 52 -23.87 32.01 -20.92
CA PRO A 52 -24.76 30.92 -21.28
C PRO A 52 -24.07 29.87 -22.15
N ILE A 53 -24.34 28.59 -21.90
CA ILE A 53 -23.75 27.47 -22.64
C ILE A 53 -24.51 27.29 -23.97
N PRO A 54 -23.82 27.34 -25.13
CA PRO A 54 -24.45 27.06 -26.42
C PRO A 54 -25.02 25.63 -26.49
N GLN A 55 -26.18 25.48 -27.10
CA GLN A 55 -26.80 24.18 -27.37
C GLN A 55 -26.89 23.94 -28.88
N ASP A 56 -26.80 22.67 -29.29
CA ASP A 56 -26.95 22.27 -30.69
C ASP A 56 -28.36 22.58 -31.24
N TYR A 57 -29.36 22.64 -30.35
CA TYR A 57 -30.76 22.92 -30.67
C TYR A 57 -31.42 23.70 -29.52
N GLY A 58 -32.16 24.77 -29.83
CA GLY A 58 -32.87 25.59 -28.83
C GLY A 58 -32.05 26.77 -28.29
N PRO A 59 -32.59 27.52 -27.31
CA PRO A 59 -31.89 28.65 -26.70
C PRO A 59 -30.71 28.19 -25.85
N SER A 60 -29.70 29.04 -25.70
CA SER A 60 -28.54 28.77 -24.85
C SER A 60 -28.97 28.44 -23.42
N LEU A 61 -28.29 27.48 -22.82
CA LEU A 61 -28.54 27.05 -21.45
C LEU A 61 -28.01 28.09 -20.47
N ASP A 62 -28.82 28.49 -19.51
CA ASP A 62 -28.34 29.22 -18.34
C ASP A 62 -27.24 28.40 -17.65
N SER A 63 -26.09 29.03 -17.41
CA SER A 63 -24.91 28.40 -16.81
C SER A 63 -24.74 28.76 -15.34
N THR A 64 -25.67 29.54 -14.77
CA THR A 64 -25.73 29.78 -13.34
C THR A 64 -25.98 28.44 -12.61
N PRO A 65 -25.11 28.02 -11.67
CA PRO A 65 -25.17 26.69 -11.06
C PRO A 65 -26.25 26.60 -9.97
N SER A 66 -27.51 26.87 -10.31
CA SER A 66 -28.67 26.62 -9.46
C SER A 66 -29.06 25.14 -9.44
N PHE A 67 -29.78 24.72 -8.40
CA PHE A 67 -30.32 23.37 -8.30
C PHE A 67 -31.15 23.01 -9.54
N THR A 68 -32.03 23.92 -9.97
CA THR A 68 -32.88 23.70 -11.14
C THR A 68 -32.05 23.59 -12.42
N THR A 69 -31.08 24.47 -12.61
CA THR A 69 -30.21 24.49 -13.81
C THR A 69 -29.38 23.21 -13.90
N LEU A 70 -28.66 22.87 -12.84
CA LEU A 70 -27.79 21.69 -12.80
C LEU A 70 -28.60 20.39 -12.90
N LYS A 71 -29.72 20.27 -12.19
CA LYS A 71 -30.58 19.07 -12.26
C LYS A 71 -31.21 18.91 -13.64
N ARG A 72 -31.66 20.01 -14.27
CA ARG A 72 -32.17 19.98 -15.65
C ARG A 72 -31.07 19.58 -16.63
N PHE A 73 -29.88 20.17 -16.50
CA PHE A 73 -28.74 19.84 -17.34
C PHE A 73 -28.36 18.36 -17.22
N LEU A 74 -28.09 17.86 -16.01
CA LEU A 74 -27.77 16.46 -15.75
C LEU A 74 -28.87 15.51 -16.22
N ARG A 75 -30.14 15.95 -16.12
CA ARG A 75 -31.27 15.15 -16.62
C ARG A 75 -31.27 15.08 -18.15
N THR A 76 -31.31 16.21 -18.83
CA THR A 76 -31.50 16.27 -20.28
C THR A 76 -30.24 15.90 -21.06
N ARG A 77 -29.07 16.34 -20.62
CA ARG A 77 -27.80 16.11 -21.34
C ARG A 77 -27.38 14.65 -21.37
N PHE A 78 -27.69 13.91 -20.30
CA PHE A 78 -27.34 12.51 -20.08
C PHE A 78 -28.54 11.58 -20.20
N GLU A 79 -29.61 12.03 -20.86
CA GLU A 79 -30.76 11.18 -21.19
C GLU A 79 -30.40 10.16 -22.26
N GLN A 80 -29.58 10.58 -23.23
CA GLN A 80 -29.03 9.73 -24.29
C GLN A 80 -27.49 9.76 -24.21
N PRO A 81 -26.83 8.63 -24.47
CA PRO A 81 -25.37 8.59 -24.56
C PRO A 81 -24.91 9.43 -25.75
N PHE A 82 -23.79 10.13 -25.56
CA PHE A 82 -23.19 11.00 -26.58
C PHE A 82 -21.68 10.79 -26.71
N LEU A 83 -21.10 10.02 -25.78
CA LEU A 83 -19.76 9.50 -25.81
C LEU A 83 -19.81 8.00 -26.11
N GLN A 84 -18.67 7.46 -26.52
CA GLN A 84 -18.51 6.05 -26.88
C GLN A 84 -17.43 5.40 -26.04
N THR A 85 -17.36 4.07 -26.11
CA THR A 85 -16.26 3.30 -25.51
C THR A 85 -14.90 3.83 -25.99
N GLY A 86 -14.02 4.16 -25.05
CA GLY A 86 -12.72 4.79 -25.27
C GLY A 86 -12.70 6.31 -25.01
N ASP A 87 -13.86 6.96 -24.89
CA ASP A 87 -13.98 8.38 -24.53
C ASP A 87 -13.92 8.59 -23.01
N ASN A 88 -13.55 9.80 -22.60
CA ASN A 88 -13.42 10.19 -21.19
C ASN A 88 -14.32 11.38 -20.86
N LEU A 89 -14.96 11.31 -19.69
CA LEU A 89 -15.75 12.39 -19.11
C LEU A 89 -15.17 12.79 -17.74
N TRP A 90 -14.80 14.07 -17.61
CA TRP A 90 -14.31 14.64 -16.37
C TRP A 90 -15.37 15.53 -15.73
N PHE A 91 -15.54 15.44 -14.42
CA PHE A 91 -16.41 16.31 -13.65
C PHE A 91 -15.57 16.95 -12.54
N PHE A 92 -15.47 18.27 -12.57
CA PHE A 92 -14.80 19.07 -11.55
C PHE A 92 -15.81 19.96 -10.85
N PHE A 93 -15.79 19.95 -9.52
CA PHE A 93 -16.61 20.82 -8.69
C PHE A 93 -15.74 21.48 -7.62
N ALA A 94 -15.78 22.81 -7.56
CA ALA A 94 -15.26 23.62 -6.46
C ALA A 94 -16.43 24.39 -5.81
N GLY A 95 -16.63 24.20 -4.51
CA GLY A 95 -17.78 24.79 -3.81
C GLY A 95 -18.04 24.18 -2.43
N HIS A 96 -19.25 24.37 -1.92
CA HIS A 96 -19.72 23.70 -0.71
C HIS A 96 -20.29 22.31 -1.01
N GLY A 97 -19.98 21.36 -0.13
CA GLY A 97 -20.65 20.07 -0.05
C GLY A 97 -21.24 19.86 1.34
N ILE A 98 -22.27 19.04 1.45
CA ILE A 98 -22.87 18.68 2.74
C ILE A 98 -23.23 17.20 2.78
N ARG A 99 -23.11 16.59 3.96
CA ARG A 99 -23.63 15.24 4.21
C ARG A 99 -24.94 15.36 4.98
N HIS A 100 -25.96 14.65 4.53
CA HIS A 100 -27.28 14.62 5.15
C HIS A 100 -27.85 13.21 5.01
N ASP A 101 -28.35 12.63 6.10
CA ASP A 101 -28.87 11.25 6.14
C ASP A 101 -27.96 10.22 5.44
N ASP A 102 -26.70 10.19 5.86
CA ASP A 102 -25.64 9.29 5.36
C ASP A 102 -25.34 9.37 3.85
N ARG A 103 -25.84 10.41 3.17
CA ARG A 103 -25.60 10.68 1.75
C ARG A 103 -24.84 11.97 1.56
N ASP A 104 -24.02 11.98 0.52
CA ASP A 104 -23.17 13.13 0.18
C ASP A 104 -23.83 13.98 -0.91
N TYR A 105 -23.83 15.30 -0.73
CA TYR A 105 -24.47 16.26 -1.63
C TYR A 105 -23.52 17.39 -2.05
N LEU A 106 -23.64 17.82 -3.30
CA LEU A 106 -23.07 19.09 -3.78
C LEU A 106 -24.09 20.20 -3.57
N MET A 107 -23.65 21.35 -3.04
CA MET A 107 -24.51 22.52 -2.82
C MET A 107 -24.47 23.44 -4.05
N PRO A 108 -25.58 23.63 -4.77
CA PRO A 108 -25.74 24.65 -5.81
C PRO A 108 -25.78 26.07 -5.20
N ILE A 109 -25.76 27.10 -6.04
CA ILE A 109 -25.72 28.51 -5.61
C ILE A 109 -26.92 28.91 -4.72
N ASP A 110 -28.07 28.26 -4.94
CA ASP A 110 -29.32 28.42 -4.21
C ASP A 110 -29.60 27.28 -3.20
N GLY A 111 -28.61 26.41 -2.96
CA GLY A 111 -28.70 25.33 -1.98
C GLY A 111 -28.95 25.86 -0.58
N ASP A 112 -29.93 25.29 0.12
CA ASP A 112 -30.33 25.63 1.48
C ASP A 112 -29.97 24.47 2.44
N PRO A 113 -29.07 24.68 3.41
CA PRO A 113 -28.77 23.68 4.44
C PRO A 113 -29.99 23.27 5.29
N GLY A 114 -31.06 24.07 5.30
CA GLY A 114 -32.34 23.75 5.92
C GLY A 114 -33.24 22.80 5.11
N ASP A 115 -33.00 22.67 3.80
CA ASP A 115 -33.72 21.77 2.88
C ASP A 115 -32.74 21.12 1.90
N VAL A 116 -31.86 20.25 2.42
CA VAL A 116 -30.80 19.61 1.62
C VAL A 116 -31.38 18.72 0.52
N GLU A 117 -32.42 17.94 0.81
CA GLU A 117 -33.02 17.04 -0.20
C GLU A 117 -33.71 17.78 -1.34
N GLY A 118 -34.33 18.93 -1.04
CA GLY A 118 -35.03 19.76 -2.02
C GLY A 118 -34.12 20.66 -2.85
N THR A 119 -32.93 21.01 -2.34
CA THR A 119 -32.09 22.07 -2.92
C THR A 119 -30.64 21.67 -3.23
N ALA A 120 -30.18 20.48 -2.80
CA ALA A 120 -28.83 19.99 -3.07
C ALA A 120 -28.82 18.79 -4.04
N ILE A 121 -27.69 18.53 -4.68
CA ILE A 121 -27.54 17.44 -5.67
C ILE A 121 -26.84 16.25 -5.02
N PRO A 122 -27.51 15.10 -4.85
CA PRO A 122 -26.86 13.89 -4.33
C PRO A 122 -25.72 13.43 -5.26
N ILE A 123 -24.58 13.04 -4.69
CA ILE A 123 -23.45 12.48 -5.45
C ILE A 123 -23.83 11.17 -6.14
N SER A 124 -24.66 10.33 -5.50
CA SER A 124 -25.28 9.16 -6.12
C SER A 124 -26.04 9.50 -7.40
N TYR A 125 -26.91 10.52 -7.35
CA TYR A 125 -27.65 10.98 -8.53
C TYR A 125 -26.71 11.48 -9.61
N LEU A 126 -25.75 12.35 -9.24
CA LEU A 126 -24.76 12.88 -10.18
C LEU A 126 -24.01 11.75 -10.90
N THR A 127 -23.45 10.81 -10.16
CA THR A 127 -22.63 9.72 -10.70
C THR A 127 -23.46 8.77 -11.56
N GLU A 128 -24.72 8.51 -11.19
CA GLU A 128 -25.67 7.77 -12.02
C GLU A 128 -25.89 8.47 -13.38
N ARG A 129 -26.09 9.79 -13.40
CA ARG A 129 -26.26 10.54 -14.66
C ARG A 129 -24.99 10.56 -15.49
N LEU A 130 -23.82 10.83 -14.89
CA LEU A 130 -22.55 10.89 -15.63
C LEU A 130 -22.21 9.56 -16.32
N ARG A 131 -22.53 8.42 -15.68
CA ARG A 131 -22.35 7.09 -16.27
C ARG A 131 -23.22 6.82 -17.50
N ARG A 132 -24.34 7.54 -17.67
CA ARG A 132 -25.19 7.45 -18.87
C ARG A 132 -24.62 8.18 -20.09
N SER A 133 -23.47 8.85 -19.95
CA SER A 133 -22.79 9.53 -21.06
C SER A 133 -22.35 8.60 -22.18
N GLY A 134 -22.10 7.32 -21.88
CA GLY A 134 -21.47 6.36 -22.79
C GLY A 134 -19.95 6.37 -22.75
N ALA A 135 -19.32 7.23 -21.93
CA ALA A 135 -17.87 7.24 -21.73
C ALA A 135 -17.39 5.96 -21.04
N ASP A 136 -16.21 5.50 -21.43
CA ASP A 136 -15.53 4.38 -20.79
C ASP A 136 -15.00 4.78 -19.41
N ASN A 137 -14.52 6.02 -19.29
CA ASN A 137 -13.97 6.56 -18.05
C ASN A 137 -14.72 7.82 -17.60
N VAL A 138 -15.23 7.76 -16.37
CA VAL A 138 -15.80 8.92 -15.68
C VAL A 138 -14.92 9.22 -14.48
N VAL A 139 -14.39 10.44 -14.43
CA VAL A 139 -13.47 10.92 -13.40
C VAL A 139 -14.11 12.11 -12.69
N LEU A 140 -14.27 12.02 -11.37
CA LEU A 140 -14.79 13.08 -10.51
C LEU A 140 -13.65 13.68 -9.68
N LEU A 141 -13.60 15.00 -9.66
CA LEU A 141 -12.66 15.81 -8.89
C LEU A 141 -13.49 16.74 -8.00
N LEU A 142 -13.45 16.51 -6.69
CA LEU A 142 -14.32 17.20 -5.73
C LEU A 142 -13.48 18.07 -4.80
N ASP A 143 -13.38 19.37 -5.13
CA ASP A 143 -12.82 20.42 -4.29
C ASP A 143 -13.89 21.10 -3.42
N ALA A 144 -14.53 20.29 -2.57
CA ALA A 144 -15.64 20.74 -1.73
C ALA A 144 -15.27 20.88 -0.25
N CYS A 145 -15.66 22.00 0.37
CA CYS A 145 -15.58 22.21 1.82
C CYS A 145 -16.64 21.39 2.57
N ARG A 146 -16.28 20.89 3.76
CA ARG A 146 -17.03 19.86 4.50
C ARG A 146 -17.80 20.34 5.76
N ASN A 147 -17.72 21.62 6.14
CA ASN A 147 -18.30 22.07 7.42
C ASN A 147 -18.80 23.51 7.38
N GLN A 148 -20.10 23.73 7.13
CA GLN A 148 -20.87 24.77 7.83
C GLN A 148 -22.33 24.34 8.03
N GLY A 149 -22.65 23.97 9.28
CA GLY A 149 -23.99 23.65 9.76
C GLY A 149 -23.87 23.14 11.19
N ARG A 150 -24.05 24.01 12.20
CA ARG A 150 -24.03 23.61 13.61
C ARG A 150 -25.24 22.69 13.89
N ARG A 151 -25.01 21.37 13.80
CA ARG A 151 -25.61 20.22 14.51
C ARG A 151 -25.72 19.03 13.53
N ALA A 152 -24.81 18.06 13.68
CA ALA A 152 -24.64 16.82 12.89
C ALA A 152 -24.23 17.08 11.41
N GLY A 153 -23.30 16.41 10.76
CA GLY A 153 -22.39 15.29 11.03
C GLY A 153 -21.30 15.35 9.95
N VAL A 154 -20.46 14.31 9.86
CA VAL A 154 -19.30 14.12 8.96
C VAL A 154 -19.45 14.76 7.56
N GLY A 155 -18.39 15.32 6.96
CA GLY A 155 -18.49 15.94 5.64
C GLY A 155 -18.51 14.96 4.44
N VAL A 156 -18.84 15.49 3.26
CA VAL A 156 -18.98 14.76 1.97
C VAL A 156 -17.80 13.89 1.60
N GLY A 157 -17.93 12.57 1.58
CA GLY A 157 -16.96 11.65 0.97
C GLY A 157 -16.85 10.27 1.63
N GLU A 158 -17.82 9.88 2.46
CA GLU A 158 -17.93 8.49 2.92
C GLU A 158 -18.61 7.59 1.87
N GLU A 159 -19.37 8.18 0.93
CA GLU A 159 -20.01 7.44 -0.15
C GLU A 159 -18.99 7.09 -1.24
N VAL A 160 -18.84 5.80 -1.56
CA VAL A 160 -18.00 5.31 -2.66
C VAL A 160 -18.87 5.18 -3.92
N PRO A 161 -18.69 6.01 -4.96
CA PRO A 161 -19.54 5.96 -6.14
C PRO A 161 -19.17 4.78 -7.04
N PRO A 162 -20.10 3.86 -7.34
CA PRO A 162 -19.78 2.66 -8.11
C PRO A 162 -19.51 2.98 -9.58
N GLY A 163 -18.37 2.50 -10.10
CA GLY A 163 -18.01 2.57 -11.53
C GLY A 163 -17.27 3.86 -11.95
N VAL A 164 -16.96 4.74 -11.00
CA VAL A 164 -16.37 6.07 -11.21
C VAL A 164 -15.05 6.19 -10.42
N VAL A 165 -14.08 6.91 -10.98
CA VAL A 165 -12.87 7.31 -10.24
C VAL A 165 -13.16 8.66 -9.59
N THR A 166 -13.06 8.76 -8.27
CA THR A 166 -13.32 10.03 -7.56
C THR A 166 -12.09 10.43 -6.74
N LEU A 167 -11.58 11.65 -6.93
CA LEU A 167 -10.55 12.26 -6.09
C LEU A 167 -11.18 13.36 -5.24
N PHE A 168 -11.12 13.18 -3.92
CA PHE A 168 -11.60 14.13 -2.94
C PHE A 168 -10.46 15.03 -2.46
N SER A 169 -10.74 16.31 -2.26
CA SER A 169 -9.75 17.32 -1.85
C SER A 169 -9.20 17.17 -0.43
N CYS A 170 -9.94 16.52 0.45
CA CYS A 170 -9.65 16.36 1.88
C CYS A 170 -10.32 15.10 2.41
N SER A 171 -9.91 14.56 3.57
CA SER A 171 -10.55 13.41 4.23
C SER A 171 -11.89 13.77 4.89
N PRO A 172 -12.78 12.82 5.23
CA PRO A 172 -14.12 13.11 5.80
C PRO A 172 -14.22 13.96 7.05
N GLN A 173 -13.14 14.02 7.82
CA GLN A 173 -13.07 14.83 9.03
C GLN A 173 -12.22 16.11 8.84
N GLU A 174 -11.77 16.39 7.62
CA GLU A 174 -10.92 17.54 7.29
C GLU A 174 -11.68 18.56 6.43
N SER A 175 -11.05 19.67 6.09
CA SER A 175 -11.62 20.71 5.22
C SER A 175 -10.68 21.00 4.05
N SER A 176 -11.26 21.47 2.93
CA SER A 176 -10.48 22.07 1.86
C SER A 176 -10.24 23.55 2.16
N TYR A 177 -9.10 24.08 1.73
CA TYR A 177 -8.70 25.45 2.04
C TYR A 177 -8.35 26.25 0.80
N GLU A 178 -8.86 27.47 0.77
CA GLU A 178 -8.47 28.54 -0.15
C GLU A 178 -7.20 29.25 0.35
N ILE A 179 -6.25 29.46 -0.55
CA ILE A 179 -4.97 30.13 -0.25
C ILE A 179 -4.91 31.44 -1.02
N GLU A 180 -5.03 32.55 -0.29
CA GLU A 180 -5.05 33.90 -0.84
C GLU A 180 -3.79 34.23 -1.65
N ALA A 181 -2.61 33.82 -1.19
CA ALA A 181 -1.34 34.04 -1.90
C ALA A 181 -1.28 33.33 -3.26
N LEU A 182 -1.99 32.22 -3.42
CA LEU A 182 -2.09 31.46 -4.67
C LEU A 182 -3.32 31.88 -5.48
N GLN A 183 -4.27 32.57 -4.84
CA GLN A 183 -5.58 32.90 -5.38
C GLN A 183 -6.35 31.69 -5.91
N GLN A 184 -6.21 30.55 -5.22
CA GLN A 184 -6.76 29.25 -5.61
C GLN A 184 -7.00 28.37 -4.37
N GLY A 185 -7.83 27.34 -4.52
CA GLY A 185 -7.89 26.21 -3.60
C GLY A 185 -6.57 25.42 -3.59
N ALA A 186 -6.12 25.01 -2.41
CA ALA A 186 -4.87 24.25 -2.25
C ALA A 186 -4.86 22.94 -3.06
N PHE A 187 -6.02 22.27 -3.09
CA PHE A 187 -6.20 21.06 -3.87
C PHE A 187 -6.14 21.36 -5.36
N THR A 188 -6.95 22.31 -5.87
CA THR A 188 -6.97 22.64 -7.29
C THR A 188 -5.63 23.14 -7.82
N TYR A 189 -4.93 24.00 -7.07
CA TYR A 189 -3.57 24.43 -7.40
C TYR A 189 -2.63 23.23 -7.58
N THR A 190 -2.65 22.30 -6.62
CA THR A 190 -1.78 21.12 -6.63
C THR A 190 -2.19 20.13 -7.72
N LEU A 191 -3.48 19.93 -7.94
CA LEU A 191 -4.03 19.10 -9.01
C LEU A 191 -3.49 19.55 -10.38
N LEU A 192 -3.59 20.83 -10.69
CA LEU A 192 -3.09 21.37 -11.95
C LEU A 192 -1.57 21.26 -12.07
N GLN A 193 -0.82 21.36 -10.97
CA GLN A 193 0.62 21.05 -10.99
C GLN A 193 0.87 19.60 -11.38
N GLY A 194 0.21 18.65 -10.72
CA GLY A 194 0.36 17.22 -10.98
C GLY A 194 0.01 16.86 -12.42
N LEU A 195 -1.12 17.35 -12.92
CA LEU A 195 -1.58 17.13 -14.29
C LEU A 195 -0.64 17.74 -15.35
N ARG A 196 0.19 18.73 -15.00
CA ARG A 196 1.16 19.34 -15.92
C ARG A 196 2.53 18.66 -15.90
N LEU A 197 2.82 17.80 -14.92
CA LEU A 197 4.11 17.11 -14.83
C LEU A 197 4.34 16.21 -16.05
N GLN A 198 5.56 16.27 -16.59
CA GLN A 198 5.99 15.48 -17.75
C GLN A 198 7.16 14.55 -17.39
N GLY A 199 7.50 13.65 -18.30
CA GLY A 199 8.66 12.76 -18.14
C GLY A 199 8.46 11.75 -17.00
N GLU A 200 9.53 11.40 -16.30
CA GLU A 200 9.51 10.37 -15.24
C GLU A 200 8.64 10.76 -14.03
N GLY A 201 8.41 12.05 -13.81
CA GLY A 201 7.59 12.58 -12.72
C GLY A 201 6.12 12.84 -13.06
N ASN A 202 5.64 12.45 -14.25
CA ASN A 202 4.26 12.72 -14.68
C ASN A 202 3.20 12.14 -13.72
N CYS A 203 1.95 12.59 -13.84
CA CYS A 203 0.81 12.02 -13.13
C CYS A 203 -0.22 11.44 -14.11
N ALA A 204 0.24 10.64 -15.08
CA ALA A 204 -0.60 10.16 -16.18
C ALA A 204 -1.63 9.11 -15.76
N THR A 205 -1.48 8.46 -14.60
CA THR A 205 -2.43 7.49 -14.05
C THR A 205 -3.15 8.02 -12.81
N VAL A 206 -4.30 7.42 -12.46
CA VAL A 206 -5.04 7.75 -11.23
C VAL A 206 -4.17 7.58 -9.99
N GLU A 207 -3.47 6.46 -9.88
CA GLU A 207 -2.51 6.17 -8.81
C GLU A 207 -1.45 7.27 -8.63
N ARG A 208 -0.77 7.65 -9.72
CA ARG A 208 0.31 8.65 -9.65
C ARG A 208 -0.22 10.01 -9.25
N LEU A 209 -1.38 10.39 -9.77
CA LEU A 209 -2.04 11.64 -9.40
C LEU A 209 -2.49 11.64 -7.94
N ASP A 210 -3.11 10.55 -7.45
CA ASP A 210 -3.53 10.40 -6.05
C ASP A 210 -2.32 10.50 -5.11
N ASN A 211 -1.24 9.76 -5.41
CA ASN A 211 0.00 9.81 -4.63
C ASN A 211 0.63 11.20 -4.61
N PHE A 212 0.69 11.87 -5.75
CA PHE A 212 1.20 13.23 -5.85
C PHE A 212 0.37 14.20 -4.98
N LEU A 213 -0.95 14.14 -5.08
CA LEU A 213 -1.87 14.97 -4.31
C LEU A 213 -1.72 14.74 -2.80
N ARG A 214 -1.64 13.47 -2.36
CA ARG A 214 -1.50 13.08 -0.94
C ARG A 214 -0.24 13.65 -0.29
N VAL A 215 0.84 13.81 -1.03
CA VAL A 215 2.08 14.40 -0.53
C VAL A 215 2.03 15.91 -0.61
N ARG A 216 1.60 16.45 -1.76
CA ARG A 216 1.83 17.85 -2.09
C ARG A 216 0.79 18.80 -1.51
N VAL A 217 -0.47 18.39 -1.38
CA VAL A 217 -1.53 19.23 -0.77
C VAL A 217 -1.22 19.54 0.71
N PRO A 218 -0.87 18.56 1.57
CA PRO A 218 -0.45 18.87 2.95
C PRO A 218 0.78 19.78 3.03
N GLU A 219 1.70 19.66 2.08
CA GLU A 219 2.90 20.50 2.02
C GLU A 219 2.57 21.95 1.66
N VAL A 220 1.73 22.16 0.64
CA VAL A 220 1.24 23.49 0.24
C VAL A 220 0.51 24.14 1.42
N ASN A 221 -0.39 23.43 2.10
CA ASN A 221 -1.09 23.97 3.26
C ASN A 221 -0.15 24.36 4.40
N ARG A 222 0.85 23.52 4.71
CA ARG A 222 1.85 23.82 5.74
C ARG A 222 2.63 25.09 5.43
N ARG A 223 3.04 25.29 4.17
CA ARG A 223 3.77 26.49 3.73
C ARG A 223 2.94 27.77 3.83
N HIS A 224 1.62 27.66 3.68
CA HIS A 224 0.70 28.80 3.75
C HIS A 224 -0.06 28.89 5.09
N GLY A 225 0.40 28.19 6.13
CA GLY A 225 -0.18 28.26 7.48
C GLY A 225 -1.62 27.74 7.58
N LYS A 226 -2.06 26.88 6.65
CA LYS A 226 -3.38 26.25 6.67
C LYS A 226 -3.34 24.93 7.45
N PRO A 227 -4.46 24.50 8.06
CA PRO A 227 -4.54 23.19 8.70
C PRO A 227 -4.33 22.02 7.73
N ARG A 228 -4.20 20.82 8.30
CA ARG A 228 -3.99 19.58 7.54
C ARG A 228 -5.16 19.32 6.60
N GLN A 229 -4.83 18.97 5.36
CA GLN A 229 -5.74 18.59 4.30
C GLN A 229 -5.12 17.43 3.52
N ASN A 230 -5.65 16.22 3.70
CA ASN A 230 -5.19 15.02 3.02
C ASN A 230 -6.24 14.62 1.98
N PRO A 231 -5.96 14.81 0.69
CA PRO A 231 -6.81 14.27 -0.36
C PRO A 231 -6.77 12.74 -0.36
N TYR A 232 -7.78 12.13 -0.96
CA TYR A 232 -7.81 10.68 -1.20
C TYR A 232 -8.65 10.36 -2.44
N ALA A 233 -8.34 9.24 -3.07
CA ALA A 233 -9.13 8.67 -4.17
C ALA A 233 -9.98 7.48 -3.72
N THR A 234 -11.16 7.34 -4.33
CA THR A 234 -11.97 6.11 -4.31
C THR A 234 -12.12 5.61 -5.73
N VAL A 235 -11.85 4.32 -5.95
CA VAL A 235 -11.82 3.74 -7.30
C VAL A 235 -12.54 2.40 -7.34
N GLU A 236 -13.60 2.34 -8.15
CA GLU A 236 -14.37 1.11 -8.35
C GLU A 236 -14.66 0.87 -9.85
N PRO A 237 -14.31 -0.32 -10.41
CA PRO A 237 -13.56 -1.41 -9.78
C PRO A 237 -12.10 -1.01 -9.53
N ALA A 238 -11.43 -1.67 -8.57
CA ALA A 238 -10.04 -1.36 -8.18
C ALA A 238 -9.05 -1.34 -9.36
N ALA A 239 -9.31 -2.10 -10.43
CA ALA A 239 -8.51 -2.08 -11.66
C ALA A 239 -8.43 -0.71 -12.34
N LYS A 240 -9.40 0.20 -12.09
CA LYS A 240 -9.34 1.58 -12.60
C LYS A 240 -8.27 2.44 -11.89
N TYR A 241 -7.58 1.94 -10.86
CA TYR A 241 -6.54 2.71 -10.15
C TYR A 241 -5.30 2.94 -11.02
N HIS A 242 -5.06 2.07 -12.01
CA HIS A 242 -4.01 2.26 -13.02
C HIS A 242 -4.55 2.86 -14.32
N LEU A 243 -5.79 3.38 -14.32
CA LEU A 243 -6.35 4.03 -15.50
C LEU A 243 -5.48 5.21 -15.91
N ILE A 244 -5.14 5.26 -17.20
CA ILE A 244 -4.43 6.39 -17.80
C ILE A 244 -5.41 7.54 -18.01
N LEU A 245 -5.25 8.57 -17.18
CA LEU A 245 -6.00 9.81 -17.21
C LEU A 245 -5.60 10.70 -18.39
N LEU A 246 -4.30 10.74 -18.71
CA LEU A 246 -3.73 11.63 -19.73
C LEU A 246 -2.82 10.84 -20.68
N PRO A 247 -3.37 10.20 -21.72
CA PRO A 247 -2.60 9.31 -22.62
C PRO A 247 -1.40 9.96 -23.30
N ARG A 248 -1.47 11.26 -23.59
CA ARG A 248 -0.35 12.01 -24.20
C ARG A 248 0.84 12.24 -23.27
N GLN A 249 0.61 12.17 -21.96
CA GLN A 249 1.64 12.35 -20.94
C GLN A 249 2.13 11.00 -20.39
N ALA A 250 1.43 9.91 -20.73
CA ALA A 250 1.80 8.57 -20.33
C ALA A 250 3.08 8.11 -21.03
N THR A 251 3.91 7.41 -20.28
CA THR A 251 5.19 6.85 -20.72
C THR A 251 5.05 5.37 -21.06
N LEU A 252 6.05 4.80 -21.73
CA LEU A 252 6.08 3.36 -22.02
C LEU A 252 5.94 2.49 -20.76
N ARG A 253 6.44 2.96 -19.60
CA ARG A 253 6.29 2.27 -18.31
C ARG A 253 4.84 2.23 -17.82
N ASP A 254 4.07 3.28 -18.09
CA ASP A 254 2.63 3.30 -17.78
C ASP A 254 1.88 2.31 -18.69
N ALA A 255 2.35 2.11 -19.92
CA ALA A 255 1.83 1.08 -20.83
C ALA A 255 2.17 -0.35 -20.35
N GLU A 256 3.38 -0.59 -19.84
CA GLU A 256 3.79 -1.92 -19.35
C GLU A 256 2.90 -2.46 -18.23
N THR A 257 2.47 -1.59 -17.31
CA THR A 257 1.55 -1.96 -16.23
C THR A 257 0.20 -2.42 -16.80
N LEU A 258 -0.33 -1.70 -17.79
CA LEU A 258 -1.55 -2.09 -18.49
C LEU A 258 -1.39 -3.41 -19.27
N LYS A 259 -0.20 -3.68 -19.86
CA LYS A 259 0.07 -4.95 -20.56
C LYS A 259 -0.03 -6.13 -19.60
N MET A 260 0.53 -6.01 -18.41
CA MET A 260 0.48 -7.08 -17.40
C MET A 260 -0.97 -7.40 -17.00
N GLU A 261 -1.80 -6.37 -16.80
CA GLU A 261 -3.21 -6.57 -16.49
C GLU A 261 -4.01 -7.11 -17.67
N ALA A 262 -3.69 -6.68 -18.90
CA ALA A 262 -4.33 -7.17 -20.11
C ALA A 262 -4.06 -8.67 -20.29
N PHE A 263 -2.82 -9.12 -20.10
CA PHE A 263 -2.47 -10.54 -20.10
C PHE A 263 -3.17 -11.34 -19.00
N LYS A 264 -3.32 -10.76 -17.80
CA LYS A 264 -4.06 -11.37 -16.71
C LYS A 264 -5.55 -11.51 -17.05
N ALA A 265 -6.18 -10.48 -17.59
CA ALA A 265 -7.59 -10.51 -18.01
C ALA A 265 -7.83 -11.55 -19.12
N GLU A 266 -6.88 -11.73 -20.04
CA GLU A 266 -6.95 -12.83 -21.02
C GLU A 266 -6.86 -14.21 -20.37
N THR A 267 -5.95 -14.36 -19.40
CA THR A 267 -5.77 -15.61 -18.64
C THR A 267 -7.04 -15.96 -17.85
N ASP A 268 -7.66 -14.94 -17.26
CA ASP A 268 -8.91 -15.04 -16.50
C ASP A 268 -10.15 -15.15 -17.40
N ARG A 269 -9.98 -15.15 -18.74
CA ARG A 269 -11.04 -15.21 -19.77
C ARG A 269 -12.05 -14.06 -19.68
N VAL A 270 -11.63 -12.91 -19.17
CA VAL A 270 -12.40 -11.66 -19.16
C VAL A 270 -12.03 -10.85 -20.41
N PHE A 271 -12.45 -11.35 -21.58
CA PHE A 271 -11.95 -10.87 -22.87
C PHE A 271 -12.31 -9.40 -23.15
N ASP A 272 -13.46 -8.92 -22.70
CA ASP A 272 -13.86 -7.52 -22.85
C ASP A 272 -12.91 -6.58 -22.08
N LEU A 273 -12.50 -6.98 -20.86
CA LEU A 273 -11.55 -6.22 -20.06
C LEU A 273 -10.14 -6.28 -20.68
N ALA A 274 -9.73 -7.46 -21.16
CA ALA A 274 -8.46 -7.62 -21.84
C ALA A 274 -8.36 -6.72 -23.08
N GLU A 275 -9.39 -6.72 -23.92
CA GLU A 275 -9.46 -5.88 -25.11
C GLU A 275 -9.35 -4.39 -24.74
N GLN A 276 -10.10 -3.96 -23.72
CA GLN A 276 -10.01 -2.58 -23.22
C GLN A 276 -8.61 -2.20 -22.74
N LEU A 277 -7.96 -3.08 -21.98
CA LEU A 277 -6.60 -2.83 -21.48
C LEU A 277 -5.58 -2.78 -22.63
N TRP A 278 -5.70 -3.64 -23.64
CA TRP A 278 -4.85 -3.61 -24.83
C TRP A 278 -5.07 -2.36 -25.70
N ILE A 279 -6.30 -1.89 -25.82
CA ILE A 279 -6.60 -0.60 -26.48
C ILE A 279 -5.89 0.54 -25.73
N ARG A 280 -5.86 0.50 -24.39
CA ARG A 280 -5.17 1.51 -23.58
C ARG A 280 -3.65 1.41 -23.71
N VAL A 281 -3.09 0.20 -23.85
CA VAL A 281 -1.67 0.02 -24.20
C VAL A 281 -1.36 0.67 -25.55
N LEU A 282 -2.18 0.43 -26.58
CA LEU A 282 -2.00 1.04 -27.90
C LEU A 282 -2.17 2.55 -27.91
N ALA A 283 -2.95 3.11 -26.98
CA ALA A 283 -3.09 4.56 -26.84
C ALA A 283 -1.80 5.24 -26.37
N VAL A 284 -0.93 4.51 -25.66
CA VAL A 284 0.37 4.98 -25.15
C VAL A 284 1.52 4.54 -26.05
N SER A 285 1.47 3.29 -26.53
CA SER A 285 2.47 2.66 -27.38
C SER A 285 1.79 2.06 -28.62
N PRO A 286 1.52 2.89 -29.66
CA PRO A 286 0.78 2.44 -30.85
C PRO A 286 1.45 1.32 -31.64
N ALA A 287 2.76 1.15 -31.48
CA ALA A 287 3.56 0.10 -32.14
C ALA A 287 3.76 -1.15 -31.26
N ASP A 288 3.11 -1.24 -30.10
CA ASP A 288 3.29 -2.37 -29.19
C ASP A 288 2.84 -3.69 -29.83
N SER A 289 3.81 -4.58 -30.04
CA SER A 289 3.58 -5.82 -30.79
C SER A 289 2.63 -6.77 -30.09
N ASP A 290 2.59 -6.76 -28.75
CA ASP A 290 1.75 -7.66 -27.97
C ASP A 290 0.30 -7.20 -28.01
N ALA A 291 0.09 -5.89 -27.88
CA ALA A 291 -1.22 -5.28 -27.99
C ALA A 291 -1.81 -5.46 -29.40
N ILE A 292 -1.03 -5.26 -30.45
CA ILE A 292 -1.47 -5.49 -31.84
C ILE A 292 -1.89 -6.96 -32.06
N LYS A 293 -1.10 -7.91 -31.54
CA LYS A 293 -1.42 -9.35 -31.64
C LYS A 293 -2.66 -9.70 -30.82
N ALA A 294 -2.81 -9.14 -29.63
CA ALA A 294 -3.94 -9.39 -28.76
C ALA A 294 -5.26 -8.84 -29.34
N ILE A 295 -5.28 -7.62 -29.87
CA ILE A 295 -6.47 -7.05 -30.51
C ILE A 295 -6.91 -7.85 -31.74
N ARG A 296 -5.97 -8.47 -32.48
CA ARG A 296 -6.31 -9.35 -33.61
C ARG A 296 -6.85 -10.72 -33.17
N ARG A 297 -6.45 -11.22 -32.00
CA ARG A 297 -6.82 -12.56 -31.53
C ARG A 297 -8.11 -12.58 -30.71
N LEU A 298 -8.35 -11.55 -29.88
CA LEU A 298 -9.44 -11.51 -28.92
C LEU A 298 -10.85 -11.64 -29.55
N PRO A 299 -11.15 -10.99 -30.70
CA PRO A 299 -12.44 -11.14 -31.36
C PRO A 299 -12.74 -12.57 -31.87
N GLN A 300 -11.72 -13.43 -31.95
CA GLN A 300 -11.83 -14.81 -32.44
C GLN A 300 -11.92 -15.84 -31.29
N MET A 301 -11.86 -15.39 -30.03
CA MET A 301 -11.90 -16.27 -28.86
C MET A 301 -13.34 -16.58 -28.45
N PRO A 302 -13.66 -17.86 -28.13
CA PRO A 302 -15.01 -18.23 -27.70
C PRO A 302 -15.32 -17.57 -26.35
N ALA A 303 -16.38 -16.75 -26.32
CA ALA A 303 -16.87 -16.14 -25.08
C ALA A 303 -17.17 -17.21 -24.03
N ALA A 304 -16.88 -16.92 -22.76
CA ALA A 304 -17.25 -17.80 -21.66
C ALA A 304 -18.78 -18.01 -21.64
N PRO A 305 -19.27 -19.22 -21.34
CA PRO A 305 -20.71 -19.45 -21.23
C PRO A 305 -21.27 -18.58 -20.11
N SER A 306 -22.24 -17.72 -20.45
CA SER A 306 -22.98 -16.91 -19.48
C SER A 306 -23.58 -17.83 -18.41
N PRO A 307 -23.61 -17.44 -17.12
CA PRO A 307 -24.36 -18.17 -16.12
C PRO A 307 -25.84 -18.13 -16.52
N THR A 308 -26.33 -19.25 -17.03
CA THR A 308 -27.73 -19.44 -17.38
C THR A 308 -28.57 -19.21 -16.14
N SER A 309 -29.55 -18.31 -16.30
CA SER A 309 -30.64 -18.11 -15.36
C SER A 309 -31.26 -19.47 -15.04
N ARG A 310 -30.99 -20.02 -13.86
CA ARG A 310 -31.81 -21.10 -13.31
C ARG A 310 -33.16 -20.50 -12.95
N THR A 311 -34.11 -20.65 -13.87
CA THR A 311 -35.53 -20.62 -13.59
C THR A 311 -35.83 -21.54 -12.41
N ARG A 312 -36.39 -20.97 -11.34
CA ARG A 312 -37.00 -21.75 -10.25
C ARG A 312 -38.24 -22.47 -10.82
N PRO A 313 -38.40 -23.79 -10.62
CA PRO A 313 -39.72 -24.38 -10.66
C PRO A 313 -40.41 -24.09 -9.33
N SER A 314 -41.59 -23.50 -9.43
CA SER A 314 -42.64 -23.50 -8.42
C SER A 314 -43.07 -24.92 -8.06
N GLY A 315 -43.15 -25.26 -6.77
CA GLY A 315 -43.71 -26.54 -6.34
C GLY A 315 -43.57 -26.81 -4.84
N GLU A 316 -44.66 -26.53 -4.13
CA GLU A 316 -45.15 -27.19 -2.91
C GLU A 316 -44.34 -27.15 -1.60
N ARG A 317 -44.96 -26.45 -0.63
CA ARG A 317 -44.68 -26.52 0.80
C ARG A 317 -45.07 -27.89 1.35
N THR A 318 -44.12 -28.61 1.92
CA THR A 318 -44.37 -29.56 3.00
C THR A 318 -43.39 -29.29 4.15
N VAL A 319 -43.94 -29.20 5.35
CA VAL A 319 -43.26 -28.87 6.60
C VAL A 319 -42.91 -30.16 7.33
N ALA A 320 -41.66 -30.30 7.78
CA ALA A 320 -41.24 -31.23 8.84
C ALA A 320 -39.92 -30.73 9.49
N PRO A 321 -39.63 -31.09 10.75
CA PRO A 321 -39.24 -30.11 11.78
C PRO A 321 -37.74 -29.92 12.00
N ARG A 322 -37.42 -28.77 12.62
CA ARG A 322 -36.09 -28.37 13.13
C ARG A 322 -35.60 -29.35 14.21
N GLN A 323 -34.39 -29.87 14.03
CA GLN A 323 -33.61 -30.44 15.12
C GLN A 323 -32.86 -29.32 15.86
N GLU A 324 -33.11 -29.23 17.16
CA GLU A 324 -32.44 -28.35 18.11
C GLU A 324 -31.01 -28.84 18.37
N ILE A 325 -30.06 -27.90 18.40
CA ILE A 325 -28.69 -28.12 18.85
C ILE A 325 -28.65 -27.87 20.37
N PRO A 326 -28.21 -28.80 21.22
CA PRO A 326 -28.19 -28.58 22.67
C PRO A 326 -27.07 -27.62 23.07
N ILE A 327 -27.47 -26.54 23.74
CA ILE A 327 -26.58 -25.64 24.49
C ILE A 327 -26.28 -26.32 25.83
N LEU A 328 -25.03 -26.75 26.03
CA LEU A 328 -24.52 -27.15 27.34
C LEU A 328 -23.93 -25.92 28.03
N GLY A 329 -24.72 -25.32 28.92
CA GLY A 329 -24.23 -24.38 29.92
C GLY A 329 -23.82 -25.11 31.19
N LEU A 330 -22.71 -24.71 31.81
CA LEU A 330 -22.43 -24.94 33.23
C LEU A 330 -21.62 -23.78 33.81
N SER A 331 -21.96 -23.43 35.05
CA SER A 331 -21.62 -22.20 35.78
C SER A 331 -20.41 -22.32 36.70
N ARG A 332 -19.93 -21.17 37.20
CA ARG A 332 -18.87 -20.96 38.21
C ARG A 332 -19.32 -21.31 39.64
N ARG A 333 -18.44 -21.96 40.44
CA ARG A 333 -18.01 -21.63 41.83
C ARG A 333 -17.05 -22.73 42.39
N GLN A 334 -15.80 -22.39 42.79
CA GLN A 334 -15.23 -22.34 44.17
C GLN A 334 -15.10 -23.73 44.87
N LEU A 335 -14.08 -24.15 45.64
CA LEU A 335 -12.79 -23.64 46.14
C LEU A 335 -12.04 -24.83 46.84
N LEU A 336 -10.69 -24.81 46.83
CA LEU A 336 -9.71 -25.24 47.87
C LEU A 336 -9.54 -26.69 48.44
N LEU A 337 -8.27 -27.15 48.29
CA LEU A 337 -7.31 -27.73 49.27
C LEU A 337 -7.54 -29.10 49.94
N THR A 338 -6.60 -30.04 49.70
CA THR A 338 -5.81 -30.76 50.73
C THR A 338 -4.49 -31.23 50.10
N GLY A 339 -3.40 -31.17 50.86
CA GLY A 339 -2.06 -31.60 50.47
C GLY A 339 -1.45 -32.59 51.46
N LEU A 340 -0.20 -32.97 51.17
CA LEU A 340 0.73 -33.87 51.89
C LEU A 340 0.38 -35.36 51.79
N GLY A 341 1.28 -36.30 51.50
CA GLY A 341 2.73 -36.32 51.36
C GLY A 341 3.14 -37.80 51.41
N GLY A 342 4.27 -38.20 50.81
CA GLY A 342 4.72 -39.59 50.93
C GLY A 342 5.85 -39.98 49.98
N THR A 343 7.06 -39.97 50.52
CA THR A 343 8.34 -40.42 49.95
C THR A 343 8.37 -41.93 49.66
N GLY A 344 9.04 -42.33 48.57
CA GLY A 344 9.39 -43.72 48.31
C GLY A 344 10.52 -43.86 47.28
N VAL A 345 11.72 -44.14 47.77
CA VAL A 345 12.91 -44.50 47.00
C VAL A 345 12.77 -45.94 46.47
N GLY A 346 13.13 -46.18 45.21
CA GLY A 346 13.22 -47.53 44.66
C GLY A 346 13.84 -47.56 43.27
N ALA A 347 15.12 -47.90 43.20
CA ALA A 347 15.85 -48.14 41.97
C ALA A 347 15.31 -49.39 41.23
N ALA A 348 15.02 -49.24 39.94
CA ALA A 348 14.88 -50.37 39.01
C ALA A 348 15.41 -49.95 37.63
N LEU A 349 16.68 -50.29 37.38
CA LEU A 349 17.28 -50.38 36.06
C LEU A 349 16.65 -51.57 35.32
N LEU A 350 15.67 -51.31 34.45
CA LEU A 350 15.32 -52.21 33.35
C LEU A 350 15.00 -51.39 32.11
N ALA A 351 15.78 -51.66 31.06
CA ALA A 351 15.65 -51.07 29.75
C ALA A 351 14.21 -51.18 29.22
N ARG A 352 13.52 -50.05 29.17
CA ARG A 352 12.52 -49.80 28.14
C ARG A 352 13.03 -48.64 27.31
N SER A 353 13.37 -48.97 26.06
CA SER A 353 13.23 -48.04 24.94
C SER A 353 11.81 -47.47 24.99
N LEU A 354 11.64 -46.42 25.77
CA LEU A 354 10.47 -45.57 25.70
C LEU A 354 10.81 -44.60 24.59
N LEU A 355 10.27 -44.92 23.42
CA LEU A 355 9.75 -43.94 22.47
C LEU A 355 9.20 -42.76 23.29
N GLN A 356 10.03 -41.74 23.49
CA GLN A 356 9.52 -40.43 23.83
C GLN A 356 8.62 -40.05 22.67
N PRO A 357 7.38 -39.62 22.92
CA PRO A 357 6.57 -39.06 21.85
C PRO A 357 7.34 -37.86 21.32
N SER A 358 7.91 -38.01 20.11
CA SER A 358 8.33 -36.88 19.30
C SER A 358 7.15 -35.91 19.32
N SER A 359 7.40 -34.66 19.72
CA SER A 359 6.37 -33.63 19.70
C SER A 359 5.72 -33.67 18.31
N PRO A 360 4.40 -33.94 18.19
CA PRO A 360 3.77 -34.29 16.91
C PRO A 360 3.82 -33.20 15.83
N ASN A 361 4.41 -32.03 16.13
CA ASN A 361 4.50 -30.85 15.25
C ASN A 361 5.94 -30.34 14.99
N ALA A 362 6.99 -31.12 15.29
CA ALA A 362 8.35 -30.72 14.90
C ALA A 362 8.51 -30.81 13.38
N PRO A 363 8.88 -29.72 12.67
CA PRO A 363 8.94 -29.73 11.22
C PRO A 363 10.15 -30.54 10.76
N SER A 364 10.00 -31.31 9.67
CA SER A 364 11.10 -32.08 9.08
C SER A 364 12.11 -31.13 8.43
N LEU A 365 13.34 -31.12 8.95
CA LEU A 365 14.41 -30.25 8.49
C LEU A 365 15.17 -30.87 7.31
N LYS A 366 15.37 -30.07 6.26
CA LYS A 366 16.14 -30.43 5.07
C LYS A 366 17.48 -29.67 5.10
N PRO A 367 18.61 -30.35 4.85
CA PRO A 367 19.88 -29.66 4.69
C PRO A 367 19.93 -28.91 3.36
N PHE A 368 20.67 -27.80 3.33
CA PHE A 368 21.10 -27.15 2.10
C PHE A 368 22.51 -26.58 2.26
N GLU A 369 23.26 -26.57 1.16
CA GLU A 369 24.63 -26.08 1.11
C GLU A 369 24.69 -24.81 0.28
N PHE A 370 25.60 -23.91 0.66
CA PHE A 370 25.77 -22.61 0.02
C PHE A 370 27.18 -22.07 0.24
N GLU A 371 27.54 -21.05 -0.52
CA GLU A 371 28.83 -20.39 -0.43
C GLU A 371 28.69 -19.00 0.19
N VAL A 372 29.44 -18.76 1.27
CA VAL A 372 29.52 -17.46 1.93
C VAL A 372 30.62 -16.66 1.28
N ILE A 373 30.26 -15.47 0.81
CA ILE A 373 31.18 -14.50 0.22
C ILE A 373 31.57 -13.47 1.28
N THR A 374 32.84 -13.09 1.31
CA THR A 374 33.35 -11.97 2.14
C THR A 374 34.27 -11.09 1.30
N VAL A 375 34.48 -9.85 1.73
CA VAL A 375 35.35 -8.86 1.09
C VAL A 375 36.30 -8.23 2.11
N ASN A 376 37.48 -7.81 1.63
CA ASN A 376 38.38 -6.97 2.40
C ASN A 376 37.92 -5.50 2.42
N ALA A 377 38.66 -4.62 3.09
CA ALA A 377 38.34 -3.18 3.19
C ALA A 377 38.22 -2.43 1.85
N GLN A 378 38.77 -2.98 0.76
CA GLN A 378 38.71 -2.42 -0.59
C GLN A 378 37.62 -3.06 -1.45
N GLY A 379 36.74 -3.89 -0.86
CA GLY A 379 35.66 -4.56 -1.58
C GLY A 379 36.10 -5.73 -2.46
N LYS A 380 37.36 -6.19 -2.34
CA LYS A 380 37.85 -7.34 -3.09
C LYS A 380 37.40 -8.63 -2.42
N GLN A 381 36.73 -9.50 -3.17
CA GLN A 381 36.23 -10.78 -2.68
C GLN A 381 37.37 -11.71 -2.24
N ALA A 382 37.18 -12.34 -1.08
CA ALA A 382 37.98 -13.47 -0.60
C ALA A 382 37.47 -14.79 -1.21
N GLN A 383 38.19 -15.89 -0.97
CA GLN A 383 37.74 -17.21 -1.41
C GLN A 383 36.41 -17.57 -0.73
N PRO A 384 35.39 -18.00 -1.51
CA PRO A 384 34.10 -18.43 -0.95
C PRO A 384 34.25 -19.58 0.04
N GLN A 385 33.48 -19.54 1.14
CA GLN A 385 33.46 -20.62 2.13
C GLN A 385 32.17 -21.42 2.00
N ARG A 386 32.29 -22.73 1.78
CA ARG A 386 31.13 -23.63 1.82
C ARG A 386 30.61 -23.78 3.24
N LYS A 387 29.31 -23.60 3.40
CA LYS A 387 28.57 -23.78 4.65
C LYS A 387 27.31 -24.60 4.38
N LYS A 388 26.73 -25.08 5.45
CA LYS A 388 25.51 -25.88 5.44
C LYS A 388 24.58 -25.37 6.53
N ALA A 389 23.31 -25.26 6.20
CA ALA A 389 22.26 -24.99 7.16
C ALA A 389 21.08 -25.96 6.94
N GLN A 390 20.09 -25.84 7.80
CA GLN A 390 18.87 -26.63 7.74
C GLN A 390 17.67 -25.69 7.60
N PHE A 391 16.64 -26.12 6.89
CA PHE A 391 15.40 -25.36 6.77
C PHE A 391 14.20 -26.30 6.72
N PHE A 392 13.02 -25.78 7.00
CA PHE A 392 11.76 -26.43 6.61
C PHE A 392 10.94 -25.48 5.73
N THR A 393 9.88 -26.01 5.14
CA THR A 393 9.01 -25.24 4.24
C THR A 393 7.59 -25.29 4.76
N GLU A 394 6.96 -24.13 4.91
CA GLU A 394 5.51 -24.02 5.03
C GLU A 394 4.88 -23.94 3.64
N ASP A 395 3.82 -24.72 3.44
CA ASP A 395 2.98 -24.63 2.24
C ASP A 395 1.85 -23.62 2.50
N LEU A 396 1.96 -22.44 1.89
CA LEU A 396 0.94 -21.40 2.00
C LEU A 396 -0.27 -21.70 1.09
N GLY A 397 -0.27 -22.80 0.33
CA GLY A 397 -1.30 -23.17 -0.62
C GLY A 397 -1.04 -22.60 -2.02
N GLN A 398 -1.69 -23.18 -3.02
CA GLN A 398 -1.56 -22.78 -4.45
C GLN A 398 -0.10 -22.81 -4.95
N GLY A 399 0.74 -23.68 -4.38
CA GLY A 399 2.15 -23.80 -4.74
C GLY A 399 3.07 -22.75 -4.14
N VAL A 400 2.55 -21.83 -3.32
CA VAL A 400 3.33 -20.77 -2.67
C VAL A 400 4.00 -21.31 -1.41
N LYS A 401 5.32 -21.16 -1.31
CA LYS A 401 6.14 -21.72 -0.23
C LYS A 401 6.79 -20.63 0.60
N LEU A 402 6.95 -20.88 1.90
CA LEU A 402 7.74 -20.07 2.82
C LEU A 402 8.84 -20.95 3.45
N GLU A 403 10.09 -20.68 3.09
CA GLU A 403 11.26 -21.40 3.62
C GLU A 403 11.75 -20.76 4.92
N MET A 404 11.88 -21.57 5.97
CA MET A 404 12.24 -21.15 7.33
C MET A 404 13.56 -21.82 7.72
N VAL A 405 14.63 -21.04 7.82
CA VAL A 405 16.00 -21.49 8.12
C VAL A 405 16.19 -21.65 9.63
N ALA A 406 16.84 -22.73 10.04
CA ALA A 406 17.18 -23.02 11.43
C ALA A 406 18.37 -22.15 11.87
N ILE A 407 18.12 -21.25 12.81
CA ILE A 407 19.13 -20.35 13.36
C ILE A 407 19.61 -20.93 14.70
N PRO A 408 20.91 -21.27 14.84
CA PRO A 408 21.43 -21.84 16.07
C PRO A 408 21.41 -20.80 17.19
N GLY A 409 21.09 -21.22 18.42
CA GLY A 409 21.21 -20.33 19.58
C GLY A 409 22.69 -20.01 19.88
N GLY A 410 22.94 -18.85 20.47
CA GLY A 410 24.31 -18.39 20.72
C GLY A 410 24.35 -17.07 21.48
N THR A 411 25.56 -16.63 21.82
CA THR A 411 25.79 -15.32 22.44
C THR A 411 26.62 -14.46 21.50
N PHE A 412 26.24 -13.20 21.33
CA PHE A 412 26.91 -12.27 20.43
C PHE A 412 26.99 -10.87 21.03
N GLN A 413 27.88 -10.05 20.46
CA GLN A 413 27.98 -8.63 20.77
C GLN A 413 27.00 -7.85 19.91
N MET A 414 25.94 -7.34 20.54
CA MET A 414 24.90 -6.51 19.92
C MET A 414 25.27 -5.04 19.99
N GLY A 415 25.02 -4.31 18.90
CA GLY A 415 25.42 -2.91 18.72
C GLY A 415 26.83 -2.79 18.13
N SER A 416 27.24 -1.55 17.88
CA SER A 416 28.53 -1.24 17.24
C SER A 416 29.54 -0.66 18.23
N PRO A 417 30.85 -0.97 18.08
CA PRO A 417 31.91 -0.36 18.86
C PRO A 417 32.05 1.13 18.52
N ALA A 418 32.54 1.94 19.46
CA ALA A 418 32.69 3.39 19.26
C ALA A 418 33.59 3.78 18.07
N THR A 419 34.46 2.86 17.62
CA THR A 419 35.39 3.04 16.49
C THR A 419 34.79 2.65 15.14
N GLU A 420 33.58 2.10 15.09
CA GLU A 420 32.93 1.73 13.83
C GLU A 420 32.57 2.98 13.01
N LYS A 421 32.96 3.00 11.73
CA LYS A 421 32.72 4.15 10.85
C LYS A 421 31.22 4.36 10.67
N GLN A 422 30.80 5.63 10.69
CA GLN A 422 29.41 6.05 10.42
C GLN A 422 28.38 5.44 11.36
N ARG A 423 28.82 5.00 12.55
CA ARG A 423 27.98 4.60 13.67
C ARG A 423 27.08 5.75 14.13
N SER A 424 25.82 5.43 14.41
CA SER A 424 24.88 6.30 15.13
C SER A 424 25.03 6.16 16.64
N THR A 425 24.66 7.20 17.39
CA THR A 425 24.70 7.20 18.86
C THR A 425 23.76 6.17 19.48
N ASN A 426 22.70 5.79 18.76
CA ASN A 426 21.66 4.87 19.21
C ASN A 426 22.02 3.38 19.17
N GLU A 427 23.22 3.04 18.69
CA GLU A 427 23.69 1.67 18.48
C GLU A 427 24.46 1.10 19.66
N GLY A 428 24.33 1.71 20.84
CA GLY A 428 25.09 1.30 22.03
C GLY A 428 24.39 1.58 23.35
N PRO A 429 25.04 1.25 24.47
CA PRO A 429 26.36 0.63 24.56
C PRO A 429 26.39 -0.78 23.95
N GLN A 430 27.54 -1.19 23.42
CA GLN A 430 27.71 -2.56 22.92
C GLN A 430 27.57 -3.55 24.09
N ARG A 431 26.88 -4.67 23.87
CA ARG A 431 26.44 -5.57 24.95
C ARG A 431 26.38 -7.02 24.50
N SER A 432 26.62 -7.92 25.45
CA SER A 432 26.49 -9.37 25.23
C SER A 432 25.03 -9.78 25.35
N VAL A 433 24.49 -10.44 24.31
CA VAL A 433 23.10 -10.91 24.25
C VAL A 433 23.08 -12.39 23.87
N THR A 434 22.32 -13.19 24.60
CA THR A 434 22.14 -14.63 24.34
C THR A 434 20.80 -14.86 23.65
N VAL A 435 20.83 -15.37 22.42
CA VAL A 435 19.65 -15.68 21.62
C VAL A 435 19.43 -17.20 21.61
N LYS A 436 18.20 -17.65 21.87
CA LYS A 436 17.83 -19.07 21.78
C LYS A 436 17.77 -19.52 20.33
N SER A 437 17.78 -20.82 20.05
CA SER A 437 17.53 -21.31 18.69
C SER A 437 16.11 -20.98 18.24
N PHE A 438 15.96 -20.57 16.99
CA PHE A 438 14.67 -20.24 16.37
C PHE A 438 14.72 -20.51 14.86
N PHE A 439 13.60 -20.32 14.18
CA PHE A 439 13.57 -20.32 12.72
C PHE A 439 13.26 -18.94 12.19
N MET A 440 13.92 -18.55 11.10
CA MET A 440 13.71 -17.28 10.41
C MET A 440 13.44 -17.50 8.93
N ALA A 441 12.53 -16.73 8.35
CA ALA A 441 12.29 -16.75 6.92
C ALA A 441 13.60 -16.47 6.17
N LYS A 442 13.89 -17.34 5.20
CA LYS A 442 15.12 -17.30 4.40
C LYS A 442 15.34 -15.96 3.69
N TYR A 443 14.23 -15.33 3.33
CA TYR A 443 14.10 -14.08 2.61
C TYR A 443 13.14 -13.15 3.35
N GLU A 444 13.12 -11.88 2.94
CA GLU A 444 11.98 -10.98 3.19
C GLU A 444 10.67 -11.62 2.67
N VAL A 445 9.52 -11.29 3.27
CA VAL A 445 8.23 -11.80 2.80
C VAL A 445 7.98 -11.30 1.38
N THR A 446 7.75 -12.22 0.44
CA THR A 446 7.54 -11.83 -0.97
C THR A 446 6.12 -11.35 -1.22
N GLN A 447 5.91 -10.59 -2.30
CA GLN A 447 4.58 -10.15 -2.73
C GLN A 447 3.60 -11.33 -2.95
N THR A 448 4.11 -12.46 -3.46
CA THR A 448 3.30 -13.67 -3.64
C THR A 448 2.90 -14.28 -2.30
N GLN A 449 3.82 -14.38 -1.35
CA GLN A 449 3.53 -14.87 0.01
C GLN A 449 2.55 -13.95 0.73
N TRP A 450 2.77 -12.63 0.65
CA TRP A 450 1.88 -11.60 1.17
C TRP A 450 0.45 -11.79 0.69
N LYS A 451 0.25 -11.80 -0.63
CA LYS A 451 -1.07 -11.94 -1.24
C LYS A 451 -1.80 -13.20 -0.75
N THR A 452 -1.09 -14.32 -0.66
CA THR A 452 -1.66 -15.59 -0.20
C THR A 452 -2.14 -15.54 1.25
N VAL A 453 -1.38 -14.91 2.15
CA VAL A 453 -1.77 -14.78 3.56
C VAL A 453 -2.80 -13.67 3.76
N ALA A 454 -2.72 -12.57 3.00
CA ALA A 454 -3.70 -11.49 3.01
C ALA A 454 -5.09 -11.94 2.53
N ALA A 455 -5.17 -12.99 1.71
CA ALA A 455 -6.43 -13.61 1.29
C ALA A 455 -7.04 -14.53 2.36
N LEU A 456 -6.32 -14.88 3.44
CA LEU A 456 -6.87 -15.66 4.54
C LEU A 456 -7.87 -14.83 5.35
N PRO A 457 -8.79 -15.48 6.09
CA PRO A 457 -9.76 -14.76 6.92
C PRO A 457 -9.08 -13.75 7.85
N LYS A 458 -9.60 -12.52 7.83
CA LYS A 458 -9.19 -11.43 8.73
C LYS A 458 -9.28 -11.86 10.20
N ILE A 459 -8.29 -11.44 10.98
CA ILE A 459 -8.28 -11.60 12.44
C ILE A 459 -8.51 -10.24 13.11
N GLU A 460 -7.60 -9.27 12.95
CA GLU A 460 -7.75 -7.94 13.56
C GLU A 460 -8.03 -6.85 12.52
N ARG A 461 -7.30 -6.84 11.41
CA ARG A 461 -7.37 -5.77 10.39
C ARG A 461 -7.38 -6.30 8.97
N ASP A 462 -7.92 -5.51 8.06
CA ASP A 462 -7.85 -5.80 6.63
C ASP A 462 -6.43 -5.58 6.13
N LEU A 463 -6.01 -6.40 5.15
CA LEU A 463 -4.72 -6.28 4.48
C LEU A 463 -4.97 -5.97 3.01
N ASN A 464 -4.36 -4.89 2.50
CA ASN A 464 -4.32 -4.67 1.06
C ASN A 464 -3.53 -5.82 0.42
N ALA A 465 -4.13 -6.54 -0.52
CA ALA A 465 -3.50 -7.69 -1.17
C ALA A 465 -2.33 -7.30 -2.12
N PHE A 466 -2.26 -6.03 -2.54
CA PHE A 466 -1.27 -5.50 -3.47
C PHE A 466 -0.74 -4.15 -2.98
N PRO A 467 -0.02 -4.10 -1.84
CA PRO A 467 0.44 -2.84 -1.28
C PRO A 467 1.65 -2.27 -2.03
N SER A 468 2.44 -3.14 -2.67
CA SER A 468 3.78 -2.84 -3.18
C SER A 468 3.79 -1.95 -4.43
N ASN A 469 4.68 -0.95 -4.41
CA ASN A 469 4.99 -0.06 -5.51
C ASN A 469 5.83 -0.71 -6.63
N PHE A 470 6.78 -1.59 -6.28
CA PHE A 470 7.64 -2.26 -7.27
C PHE A 470 7.14 -3.67 -7.55
N GLY A 471 6.38 -3.84 -8.62
CA GLY A 471 5.76 -5.11 -8.97
C GLY A 471 6.76 -6.25 -9.24
N GLY A 472 6.45 -7.43 -8.70
CA GLY A 472 7.13 -8.69 -9.03
C GLY A 472 6.89 -9.73 -7.93
N GLY A 473 6.33 -10.89 -8.29
CA GLY A 473 5.86 -11.86 -7.30
C GLY A 473 6.92 -12.34 -6.30
N ASN A 474 8.20 -12.36 -6.70
CA ASN A 474 9.36 -12.74 -5.88
C ASN A 474 10.11 -11.56 -5.28
N ARG A 475 9.64 -10.33 -5.47
CA ARG A 475 10.17 -9.15 -4.78
C ARG A 475 9.61 -9.09 -3.35
N PRO A 476 10.31 -8.43 -2.41
CA PRO A 476 9.75 -8.19 -1.10
C PRO A 476 8.43 -7.41 -1.21
N VAL A 477 7.49 -7.72 -0.32
CA VAL A 477 6.32 -6.88 -0.14
C VAL A 477 6.76 -5.59 0.56
N GLU A 478 6.54 -4.45 -0.06
CA GLU A 478 6.73 -3.13 0.57
C GLU A 478 5.41 -2.35 0.63
N TRP A 479 5.44 -1.14 1.21
CA TRP A 479 4.26 -0.36 1.60
C TRP A 479 3.39 -1.00 2.70
N VAL A 480 4.02 -1.79 3.57
CA VAL A 480 3.35 -2.44 4.70
C VAL A 480 3.76 -1.81 6.04
N SER A 481 2.78 -1.58 6.90
CA SER A 481 3.03 -1.05 8.25
C SER A 481 3.40 -2.18 9.21
N TRP A 482 3.92 -1.82 10.39
CA TRP A 482 4.20 -2.79 11.44
C TRP A 482 2.94 -3.58 11.82
N HIS A 483 1.80 -2.87 11.89
CA HIS A 483 0.50 -3.45 12.14
C HIS A 483 0.06 -4.45 11.06
N ASP A 484 0.31 -4.15 9.79
CA ASP A 484 -0.02 -5.05 8.69
C ASP A 484 0.85 -6.32 8.75
N ALA A 485 2.14 -6.17 9.09
CA ALA A 485 3.06 -7.28 9.27
C ALA A 485 2.69 -8.20 10.45
N VAL A 486 2.21 -7.63 11.56
CA VAL A 486 1.70 -8.40 12.71
C VAL A 486 0.40 -9.15 12.35
N GLU A 487 -0.52 -8.53 11.61
CA GLU A 487 -1.73 -9.22 11.13
C GLU A 487 -1.35 -10.37 10.20
N PHE A 488 -0.38 -10.18 9.29
CA PHE A 488 0.15 -11.25 8.45
C PHE A 488 0.67 -12.42 9.31
N CYS A 489 1.50 -12.13 10.31
CA CYS A 489 2.02 -13.15 11.23
C CYS A 489 0.90 -13.88 11.97
N THR A 490 -0.14 -13.16 12.40
CA THR A 490 -1.28 -13.71 13.14
C THR A 490 -2.12 -14.64 12.25
N ARG A 491 -2.39 -14.25 11.01
CA ARG A 491 -3.10 -15.09 10.02
C ARG A 491 -2.29 -16.33 9.65
N LEU A 492 -0.98 -16.16 9.43
CA LEU A 492 -0.06 -17.27 9.17
C LEU A 492 -0.06 -18.26 10.35
N SER A 493 -0.02 -17.74 11.58
CA SER A 493 -0.05 -18.56 12.79
C SER A 493 -1.30 -19.41 12.89
N LYS A 494 -2.46 -18.78 12.65
CA LYS A 494 -3.76 -19.46 12.66
C LYS A 494 -3.85 -20.54 11.59
N LYS A 495 -3.27 -20.32 10.41
CA LYS A 495 -3.27 -21.28 9.32
C LYS A 495 -2.36 -22.49 9.57
N MET A 496 -1.16 -22.26 10.10
CA MET A 496 -0.14 -23.31 10.25
C MET A 496 -0.18 -24.00 11.61
N GLY A 497 -0.93 -23.47 12.58
CA GLY A 497 -0.95 -24.02 13.95
C GLY A 497 0.39 -23.86 14.68
N ARG A 498 1.20 -22.88 14.28
CA ARG A 498 2.49 -22.52 14.90
C ARG A 498 2.52 -21.02 15.12
N GLU A 499 3.15 -20.57 16.19
CA GLU A 499 3.29 -19.14 16.47
C GLU A 499 4.37 -18.50 15.56
N TYR A 500 3.92 -17.67 14.63
CA TYR A 500 4.71 -16.80 13.79
C TYR A 500 4.64 -15.36 14.28
N ARG A 501 5.76 -14.65 14.21
CA ARG A 501 5.88 -13.25 14.63
C ARG A 501 6.99 -12.54 13.88
N LEU A 502 7.08 -11.22 14.07
CA LEU A 502 8.28 -10.45 13.71
C LEU A 502 9.47 -10.88 14.60
N PRO A 503 10.71 -10.81 14.08
CA PRO A 503 11.90 -11.02 14.90
C PRO A 503 11.99 -9.97 16.00
N SER A 504 12.58 -10.33 17.14
CA SER A 504 13.12 -9.30 18.02
C SER A 504 14.30 -8.61 17.34
N GLU A 505 14.60 -7.40 17.77
CA GLU A 505 15.76 -6.66 17.32
C GLU A 505 17.05 -7.48 17.50
N ALA A 506 17.17 -8.14 18.65
CA ALA A 506 18.32 -8.99 18.97
C ALA A 506 18.42 -10.22 18.07
N GLU A 507 17.29 -10.88 17.78
CA GLU A 507 17.23 -12.00 16.84
C GLU A 507 17.65 -11.56 15.43
N TRP A 508 17.16 -10.40 14.97
CA TRP A 508 17.50 -9.87 13.66
C TRP A 508 19.00 -9.56 13.54
N GLU A 509 19.60 -8.86 14.51
CA GLU A 509 21.03 -8.52 14.44
C GLU A 509 21.91 -9.76 14.55
N TYR A 510 21.57 -10.68 15.46
CA TYR A 510 22.28 -11.95 15.60
C TYR A 510 22.28 -12.73 14.28
N ALA A 511 21.10 -12.82 13.66
CA ALA A 511 20.91 -13.48 12.39
C ALA A 511 21.66 -12.78 11.25
N CYS A 512 21.64 -11.44 11.20
CA CYS A 512 22.34 -10.62 10.20
C CYS A 512 23.86 -10.85 10.28
N ARG A 513 24.43 -10.78 11.51
CA ARG A 513 25.86 -10.94 11.76
C ARG A 513 26.36 -12.34 11.46
N ALA A 514 25.55 -13.37 11.73
CA ALA A 514 25.89 -14.77 11.52
C ALA A 514 27.30 -15.16 12.03
N GLY A 515 27.67 -14.64 13.20
CA GLY A 515 28.97 -14.88 13.86
C GLY A 515 30.07 -13.86 13.56
N THR A 516 29.84 -12.89 12.67
CA THR A 516 30.79 -11.80 12.39
C THR A 516 30.67 -10.65 13.39
N THR A 517 31.77 -9.93 13.60
CA THR A 517 31.83 -8.71 14.43
C THR A 517 32.02 -7.43 13.61
N THR A 518 32.14 -7.57 12.29
CA THR A 518 32.31 -6.46 11.34
C THR A 518 31.00 -5.70 11.10
N PRO A 519 31.04 -4.54 10.43
CA PRO A 519 29.83 -3.77 10.11
C PRO A 519 28.85 -4.51 9.20
N PHE A 520 29.35 -5.40 8.34
CA PHE A 520 28.56 -6.28 7.48
C PHE A 520 29.00 -7.73 7.65
N HIS A 521 28.13 -8.70 7.40
CA HIS A 521 28.56 -10.11 7.39
C HIS A 521 29.54 -10.42 6.25
N PHE A 522 29.64 -9.52 5.26
CA PHE A 522 30.63 -9.56 4.20
C PHE A 522 32.02 -9.12 4.66
N GLY A 523 32.15 -8.35 5.74
CA GLY A 523 33.43 -7.82 6.22
C GLY A 523 33.38 -6.32 6.55
N GLU A 524 34.51 -5.64 6.41
CA GLU A 524 34.68 -4.23 6.77
C GLU A 524 33.99 -3.24 5.80
N THR A 525 33.52 -3.72 4.65
CA THR A 525 32.78 -2.94 3.66
C THR A 525 31.76 -3.82 2.93
N ILE A 526 30.92 -3.17 2.13
CA ILE A 526 29.95 -3.79 1.22
C ILE A 526 30.11 -3.22 -0.19
N THR A 527 29.64 -3.96 -1.20
CA THR A 527 29.58 -3.50 -2.60
C THR A 527 28.18 -3.77 -3.16
N THR A 528 27.82 -3.10 -4.25
CA THR A 528 26.49 -3.26 -4.86
C THR A 528 26.28 -4.60 -5.57
N ASP A 529 27.31 -5.43 -5.66
CA ASP A 529 27.21 -6.83 -6.12
C ASP A 529 26.85 -7.78 -4.98
N LEU A 530 26.92 -7.29 -3.73
CA LEU A 530 26.63 -8.04 -2.51
C LEU A 530 25.32 -7.61 -1.85
N ALA A 531 24.77 -6.46 -2.23
CA ALA A 531 23.54 -5.90 -1.69
C ALA A 531 22.91 -4.87 -2.63
N ASN A 532 21.63 -4.57 -2.41
CA ASN A 532 20.91 -3.51 -3.12
C ASN A 532 20.76 -2.28 -2.23
N TYR A 533 21.48 -1.22 -2.55
CA TYR A 533 21.48 0.05 -1.81
C TYR A 533 21.89 1.20 -2.76
N GLN A 534 21.87 2.44 -2.26
CA GLN A 534 22.37 3.63 -2.95
C GLN A 534 23.91 3.60 -3.02
N GLY A 535 24.43 3.00 -4.09
CA GLY A 535 25.86 2.85 -4.35
C GLY A 535 26.54 4.04 -5.04
N THR A 536 25.79 5.07 -5.42
CA THR A 536 26.32 6.28 -6.08
C THR A 536 26.38 7.46 -5.11
N ASP A 537 27.30 8.38 -5.37
CA ASP A 537 27.37 9.62 -4.58
C ASP A 537 26.20 10.55 -4.94
N LEU A 538 25.76 11.33 -3.96
CA LEU A 538 24.82 12.42 -4.17
C LEU A 538 25.35 13.71 -3.57
N GLU A 539 25.35 14.76 -4.38
CA GLU A 539 25.55 16.13 -3.91
C GLU A 539 24.19 16.74 -3.57
N TYR A 540 23.98 17.11 -2.31
CA TYR A 540 22.75 17.76 -1.88
C TYR A 540 23.04 18.84 -0.84
N GLN A 541 22.61 20.07 -1.13
CA GLN A 541 22.79 21.26 -0.27
C GLN A 541 24.25 21.47 0.18
N GLY A 542 25.21 21.25 -0.73
CA GLY A 542 26.64 21.42 -0.44
C GLY A 542 27.23 20.32 0.45
N ARG A 543 26.54 19.19 0.61
CA ARG A 543 27.04 17.98 1.27
C ARG A 543 27.10 16.83 0.29
N THR A 544 28.23 16.12 0.29
CA THR A 544 28.41 14.88 -0.44
C THR A 544 27.99 13.70 0.44
N TYR A 545 27.05 12.90 -0.04
CA TYR A 545 26.68 11.62 0.53
C TYR A 545 27.39 10.53 -0.28
N LEU A 546 28.27 9.76 0.37
CA LEU A 546 29.13 8.81 -0.32
C LEU A 546 28.41 7.48 -0.56
N GLY A 547 28.38 7.02 -1.81
CA GLY A 547 27.84 5.72 -2.19
C GLY A 547 28.71 4.52 -1.78
N SER A 548 29.84 4.77 -1.10
CA SER A 548 30.74 3.74 -0.57
C SER A 548 30.82 3.77 0.96
N TYR A 549 31.23 2.64 1.54
CA TYR A 549 31.51 2.54 2.97
C TYR A 549 33.02 2.39 3.21
N GLY A 550 33.59 3.24 4.08
CA GLY A 550 35.01 3.20 4.37
C GLY A 550 35.88 3.37 3.11
N SER A 551 36.73 2.38 2.82
CA SER A 551 37.63 2.36 1.65
C SER A 551 37.11 1.47 0.52
N GLY A 552 35.86 1.00 0.62
CA GLY A 552 35.23 0.19 -0.41
C GLY A 552 34.91 1.01 -1.68
N PRO A 553 34.65 0.32 -2.80
CA PRO A 553 34.29 0.97 -4.04
C PRO A 553 32.87 1.53 -3.98
N LYS A 554 32.61 2.55 -4.81
CA LYS A 554 31.24 2.94 -5.19
C LYS A 554 30.67 1.89 -6.13
N GLY A 555 29.36 1.92 -6.30
CA GLY A 555 28.65 0.97 -7.14
C GLY A 555 27.45 1.61 -7.85
N GLN A 556 26.49 0.76 -8.20
CA GLN A 556 25.28 1.19 -8.88
C GLN A 556 24.15 1.60 -7.91
N TYR A 557 23.28 2.47 -8.38
CA TYR A 557 22.00 2.75 -7.75
C TYR A 557 20.88 2.15 -8.58
N ARG A 558 20.20 1.13 -8.06
CA ARG A 558 19.16 0.44 -8.83
C ARG A 558 17.82 1.16 -8.83
N GLY A 559 17.56 2.02 -7.83
CA GLY A 559 16.33 2.84 -7.78
C GLY A 559 15.03 2.08 -7.49
N GLN A 560 15.12 0.81 -7.09
CA GLN A 560 13.98 -0.06 -6.80
C GLN A 560 14.40 -1.28 -5.97
N THR A 561 13.42 -1.98 -5.39
CA THR A 561 13.62 -3.34 -4.86
C THR A 561 14.10 -4.27 -5.98
N ILE A 562 14.58 -5.47 -5.62
CA ILE A 562 14.81 -6.55 -6.57
C ILE A 562 14.27 -7.86 -6.01
N GLU A 563 14.31 -8.94 -6.79
CA GLU A 563 13.88 -10.25 -6.32
C GLU A 563 14.71 -10.70 -5.12
N VAL A 564 14.03 -11.29 -4.13
CA VAL A 564 14.73 -11.81 -2.95
C VAL A 564 15.68 -12.94 -3.35
N GLY A 565 16.79 -13.06 -2.63
CA GLY A 565 17.82 -14.06 -2.89
C GLY A 565 18.74 -13.73 -4.06
N SER A 566 18.69 -12.50 -4.59
CA SER A 566 19.56 -12.05 -5.69
C SER A 566 21.02 -11.86 -5.27
N PHE A 567 21.28 -11.72 -3.96
CA PHE A 567 22.62 -11.51 -3.41
C PHE A 567 23.15 -12.71 -2.63
N PRO A 568 24.47 -12.77 -2.38
CA PRO A 568 25.05 -13.88 -1.63
C PRO A 568 24.52 -13.96 -0.20
N VAL A 569 24.44 -15.20 0.27
CA VAL A 569 23.90 -15.58 1.57
C VAL A 569 24.90 -15.39 2.71
N ASN A 570 24.41 -15.17 3.92
CA ASN A 570 25.25 -15.14 5.12
C ASN A 570 25.55 -16.54 5.69
N ALA A 571 26.39 -16.63 6.73
CA ALA A 571 26.82 -17.91 7.29
C ALA A 571 25.72 -18.74 7.97
N PHE A 572 24.54 -18.17 8.22
CA PHE A 572 23.37 -18.89 8.72
C PHE A 572 22.41 -19.33 7.61
N GLY A 573 22.63 -18.94 6.36
CA GLY A 573 21.76 -19.32 5.25
C GLY A 573 20.65 -18.31 4.94
N LEU A 574 20.78 -17.07 5.43
CA LEU A 574 19.83 -15.98 5.20
C LEU A 574 20.33 -15.02 4.12
N TYR A 575 19.38 -14.51 3.35
CA TYR A 575 19.61 -13.60 2.23
C TYR A 575 19.10 -12.21 2.55
N ASP A 576 19.63 -11.24 1.81
CA ASP A 576 19.17 -9.84 1.79
C ASP A 576 19.18 -9.19 3.19
N MET A 577 20.11 -9.59 4.06
CA MET A 577 20.24 -9.02 5.41
C MET A 577 20.84 -7.60 5.41
N HIS A 578 21.24 -7.10 4.24
CA HIS A 578 21.85 -5.80 4.01
C HIS A 578 21.22 -5.17 2.74
N GLY A 579 20.40 -4.14 2.90
CA GLY A 579 19.73 -3.44 1.79
C GLY A 579 18.45 -4.14 1.32
N ASN A 580 18.07 -3.88 0.07
CA ASN A 580 16.78 -4.19 -0.56
C ASN A 580 15.62 -3.46 0.11
N VAL A 581 15.21 -3.83 1.33
CA VAL A 581 14.18 -3.14 2.11
C VAL A 581 14.53 -3.13 3.60
N TYR A 582 14.12 -2.07 4.30
CA TYR A 582 14.10 -2.09 5.76
C TYR A 582 13.11 -3.13 6.26
N GLU A 583 13.37 -3.71 7.43
CA GLU A 583 12.52 -4.75 8.00
C GLU A 583 12.02 -4.43 9.40
N TRP A 584 10.70 -4.51 9.58
CA TRP A 584 10.07 -4.33 10.89
C TRP A 584 10.52 -5.38 11.89
N CYS A 585 10.90 -4.93 13.09
CA CYS A 585 11.13 -5.76 14.27
C CYS A 585 9.96 -5.64 15.26
N LEU A 586 9.85 -6.59 16.18
CA LEU A 586 8.79 -6.62 17.20
C LEU A 586 8.92 -5.47 18.22
N ASP A 587 10.16 -5.07 18.50
CA ASP A 587 10.59 -4.12 19.54
C ASP A 587 10.01 -2.70 19.38
N TYR A 588 9.89 -2.03 20.52
CA TYR A 588 9.64 -0.59 20.58
C TYR A 588 10.96 0.16 20.36
N TRP A 589 10.88 1.35 19.78
CA TRP A 589 12.05 2.21 19.63
C TRP A 589 12.57 2.70 20.98
N HIS A 590 13.88 2.60 21.18
CA HIS A 590 14.60 3.18 22.31
C HIS A 590 15.88 3.85 21.80
N GLU A 591 16.21 5.02 22.35
CA GLU A 591 17.34 5.84 21.89
C GLU A 591 18.72 5.19 22.09
N ASN A 592 18.82 4.14 22.92
CA ASN A 592 20.05 3.41 23.20
C ASN A 592 19.72 2.03 23.80
N TYR A 593 20.73 1.23 24.16
CA TYR A 593 20.59 -0.11 24.75
C TYR A 593 20.69 -0.17 26.29
N GLN A 594 20.63 0.96 26.99
CA GLN A 594 20.62 0.98 28.46
C GLN A 594 19.33 0.36 28.98
N GLY A 595 19.43 -0.78 29.69
CA GLY A 595 18.26 -1.50 30.19
C GLY A 595 17.59 -2.45 29.21
N ALA A 596 18.13 -2.63 27.98
CA ALA A 596 17.56 -3.58 27.03
C ALA A 596 17.62 -5.03 27.55
N PRO A 597 16.78 -5.96 27.06
CA PRO A 597 16.86 -7.40 27.40
C PRO A 597 18.14 -8.07 26.89
N ILE A 598 18.74 -8.96 27.70
CA ILE A 598 19.99 -9.71 27.36
C ILE A 598 19.71 -11.14 26.85
N ASP A 599 18.46 -11.57 26.82
CA ASP A 599 18.04 -12.96 26.55
C ASP A 599 17.43 -13.15 25.16
N GLY A 600 17.62 -12.18 24.28
CA GLY A 600 17.11 -12.18 22.90
C GLY A 600 15.61 -11.86 22.79
N SER A 601 14.92 -11.62 23.89
CA SER A 601 13.50 -11.19 23.85
C SER A 601 13.36 -9.76 23.31
N ALA A 602 12.19 -9.48 22.73
CA ALA A 602 11.87 -8.13 22.25
C ALA A 602 11.71 -7.16 23.42
N TRP A 603 12.22 -5.94 23.26
CA TRP A 603 12.05 -4.86 24.22
C TRP A 603 10.70 -4.18 24.05
N ILE A 604 9.74 -4.60 24.88
CA ILE A 604 8.35 -4.13 24.88
C ILE A 604 8.05 -3.40 26.19
N GLU A 605 7.34 -2.28 26.13
CA GLU A 605 6.88 -1.54 27.31
C GLU A 605 5.56 -2.09 27.86
N ARG A 606 5.39 -2.10 29.19
CA ARG A 606 4.21 -2.66 29.87
C ARG A 606 2.92 -1.85 29.65
N ASP A 607 3.05 -0.54 29.37
CA ASP A 607 1.90 0.38 29.26
C ASP A 607 1.50 0.73 27.83
N GLY A 608 2.09 0.03 26.83
CA GLY A 608 1.51 -0.20 25.52
C GLY A 608 0.90 1.02 24.81
N ALA A 609 1.69 2.06 24.54
CA ALA A 609 1.23 3.10 23.63
C ALA A 609 1.05 2.48 22.24
N ARG A 610 -0.21 2.40 21.77
CA ARG A 610 -0.56 1.91 20.41
C ARG A 610 0.21 2.64 19.30
N ASP A 611 0.65 3.87 19.58
CA ASP A 611 1.36 4.75 18.65
C ASP A 611 2.89 4.77 18.86
N ALA A 612 3.44 3.85 19.67
CA ALA A 612 4.89 3.79 19.91
C ALA A 612 5.64 3.52 18.59
N ALA A 613 6.69 4.32 18.36
CA ALA A 613 7.62 4.11 17.28
C ALA A 613 8.20 2.70 17.31
N ARG A 614 8.31 2.08 16.13
CA ARG A 614 8.79 0.72 15.94
C ARG A 614 10.13 0.72 15.25
N LEU A 615 10.91 -0.30 15.55
CA LEU A 615 12.26 -0.44 15.04
C LEU A 615 12.29 -1.09 13.65
N LEU A 616 13.19 -0.60 12.81
CA LEU A 616 13.56 -1.16 11.52
C LEU A 616 15.05 -1.48 11.46
N ARG A 617 15.41 -2.51 10.71
CA ARG A 617 16.80 -2.96 10.48
C ARG A 617 17.06 -3.23 8.99
N GLY A 618 18.33 -3.29 8.59
CA GLY A 618 18.75 -3.77 7.27
C GLY A 618 19.10 -2.71 6.24
N GLY A 619 18.49 -1.52 6.29
CA GLY A 619 18.59 -0.52 5.23
C GLY A 619 17.82 -0.95 3.98
N SER A 620 17.73 -0.08 2.98
CA SER A 620 16.95 -0.33 1.77
C SER A 620 17.71 0.00 0.49
N TRP A 621 17.11 -0.34 -0.65
CA TRP A 621 17.60 0.02 -1.98
C TRP A 621 17.87 1.52 -2.16
N GLY A 622 17.16 2.37 -1.41
CA GLY A 622 17.27 3.83 -1.45
C GLY A 622 18.22 4.42 -0.42
N ASN A 623 18.79 3.62 0.49
CA ASN A 623 19.67 4.10 1.53
C ASN A 623 21.14 3.88 1.20
N TYR A 624 21.99 4.67 1.84
CA TYR A 624 23.44 4.56 1.70
C TYR A 624 23.99 3.40 2.54
N PRO A 625 25.20 2.91 2.24
CA PRO A 625 25.69 1.67 2.85
C PRO A 625 25.86 1.74 4.38
N TRP A 626 26.01 2.92 4.98
CA TRP A 626 26.05 3.04 6.45
C TRP A 626 24.72 2.70 7.14
N ASP A 627 23.60 2.81 6.44
CA ASP A 627 22.28 2.40 6.93
C ASP A 627 22.07 0.88 6.78
N CYS A 628 22.89 0.23 5.96
CA CYS A 628 22.85 -1.22 5.73
C CYS A 628 23.73 -2.02 6.70
N ARG A 629 24.40 -1.39 7.66
CA ARG A 629 25.25 -2.11 8.64
C ARG A 629 24.40 -2.99 9.55
N SER A 630 24.97 -4.09 10.04
CA SER A 630 24.30 -5.00 10.97
C SER A 630 23.78 -4.29 12.22
N ALA A 631 24.49 -3.30 12.74
CA ALA A 631 24.10 -2.54 13.93
C ALA A 631 23.23 -1.31 13.64
N ALA A 632 23.03 -0.93 12.37
CA ALA A 632 22.27 0.28 12.05
C ALA A 632 20.80 0.12 12.47
N ARG A 633 20.28 1.16 13.12
CA ARG A 633 18.92 1.18 13.66
C ARG A 633 18.14 2.35 13.08
N ARG A 634 16.92 2.08 12.63
CA ARG A 634 15.97 3.10 12.19
C ARG A 634 14.64 2.91 12.92
N TRP A 635 13.82 3.95 12.95
CA TRP A 635 12.48 3.88 13.51
C TRP A 635 11.49 4.71 12.70
N TYR A 636 10.24 4.28 12.76
CA TYR A 636 9.08 5.05 12.30
C TYR A 636 7.86 4.71 13.17
N PRO A 637 6.80 5.54 13.16
CA PRO A 637 5.52 5.17 13.75
C PRO A 637 5.00 3.83 13.23
N ALA A 638 4.26 3.08 14.07
CA ALA A 638 3.80 1.72 13.75
C ALA A 638 2.85 1.64 12.53
N ASP A 639 2.18 2.74 12.20
CA ASP A 639 1.27 2.88 11.06
C ASP A 639 1.96 3.40 9.79
N TYR A 640 3.23 3.80 9.89
CA TYR A 640 4.02 4.29 8.77
C TYR A 640 4.23 3.19 7.73
N ARG A 641 4.14 3.57 6.45
CA ARG A 641 4.33 2.70 5.29
C ARG A 641 5.20 3.43 4.29
N ASN A 642 6.11 2.72 3.65
CA ASN A 642 6.92 3.27 2.58
C ASN A 642 7.33 2.17 1.60
N TYR A 643 7.71 2.56 0.39
CA TYR A 643 8.11 1.66 -0.70
C TYR A 643 9.47 0.98 -0.50
N ASP A 644 10.07 1.19 0.67
CA ASP A 644 11.37 0.65 1.06
C ASP A 644 11.31 -0.05 2.43
N ILE A 645 10.10 -0.31 2.95
CA ILE A 645 9.84 -0.96 4.24
C ILE A 645 9.02 -2.24 4.03
N SER A 646 9.53 -3.32 4.60
CA SER A 646 9.00 -4.69 4.58
C SER A 646 9.21 -5.36 5.94
N PHE A 647 9.23 -6.69 5.96
CA PHE A 647 9.53 -7.51 7.12
C PHE A 647 9.89 -8.95 6.71
N ARG A 648 10.49 -9.67 7.65
CA ARG A 648 10.59 -11.14 7.62
C ARG A 648 9.99 -11.74 8.88
N VAL A 649 9.65 -13.03 8.84
CA VAL A 649 8.98 -13.72 9.95
C VAL A 649 9.90 -14.70 10.66
N VAL A 650 9.63 -14.94 11.95
CA VAL A 650 10.28 -15.96 12.76
C VAL A 650 9.25 -16.83 13.46
N CYS A 651 9.68 -18.03 13.88
CA CYS A 651 8.93 -18.89 14.79
C CYS A 651 9.87 -19.69 15.71
N SER A 652 9.35 -20.14 16.84
CA SER A 652 10.15 -20.87 17.83
C SER A 652 10.63 -22.23 17.29
N ALA A 653 11.88 -22.60 17.59
CA ALA A 653 12.36 -23.96 17.39
C ALA A 653 11.77 -24.89 18.47
N PRO A 654 11.40 -26.15 18.14
CA PRO A 654 11.12 -27.16 19.14
C PRO A 654 12.30 -27.25 20.11
N ARG A 655 12.02 -27.32 21.42
CA ARG A 655 13.08 -27.55 22.41
C ARG A 655 13.77 -28.87 22.06
N THR A 656 15.05 -28.83 21.71
CA THR A 656 15.92 -30.01 21.76
C THR A 656 16.13 -30.32 23.24
N SER A 657 15.42 -31.32 23.75
CA SER A 657 15.56 -31.85 25.11
C SER A 657 16.86 -32.60 25.30
#